data_AF-A0A286B0K4-F1
#
_entry.id   AF-A0A286B0K4-F1
#
_cell.length_a   1.000
_cell.length_b   1.000
_cell.length_c   1.000
_cell.angle_alpha   90.00
_cell.angle_beta   90.00
_cell.angle_gamma   90.00
#
_symmetry.space_group_name_H-M   'P 1'
#
loop_
_entity.id
_entity.type
_entity.pdbx_description
1 polymer ?
#
loop_
_entity_poly.entity_id
_entity_poly.type
_entity_poly.pdbx_seq_one_letter_code
_entity_poly.pdbx_strand_id
1 'polypeptide(L)'
;MTSPSQTRIPFKPLLLASALALLLGACGGGNNSGGFSGFIPPTSTASPPAQPPATQPEPDQLVSKARFTPNAGTTKGSSDASTAIALPDNFMIVADDEANVLRVYPRGGGAAVKEWSYELEGPKLAKELDLEAGTRIGDTLYFTGSNSNKKDGADAAADRSHLFAVKVSGTGAATAFDYVGQFSLLEAQLIAWDTGNLHGLGANRFGFAVSAAAGIVPERVDGFSIEGMTSAPGDTALWLGFRAPQTGTQVRAKALIVPLQNYAALMAGTTTQATFGAPIELELGGRGIRSIDKGTDGKYLIVAGPAGAAVPEVDRNFALFAWDGNPNSAPVELSNDLDALRKETGGSFESTVEVPGPVTAGTQVQLLLDNGDTKWDGKTASKDLPAADQKFDGFVVRLGKPWVDTAAPKLQKSMPAAGRVGVNLDTSITLSFNEAVRLGSGSIVLHKADGSVIETFHTNSPAARLQVAFNVLKLVPTAPLELSTGYYITVDANAITDAAGNAFAGISDATKLSFTTTAGATPLVAGDLLFMAANAEAPDAYAFVLLKAVNGGTQVLFTDRDRKAGTTEFAGITNETAFFWTADQNLPAGTIVTIQTDVTGNPIADKGFTLGSPGGIGKSETIYAIAGGTIAGLDNGQAGQITAVGNHLATITLGGAAGTIPDAVTTAGTGISFTVLPANQTNAIYNGSLDRSDLAAFAARVKDPANWIKRYAPEVGYPLTNDSLFGDKLP
;
A
#
# COMPACT_ATOMS: atom_id res chain seq x y z
N MET A 1 -23.68 -42.80 -40.55
CA MET A 1 -22.91 -43.79 -41.34
C MET A 1 -21.44 -43.50 -41.13
N THR A 2 -20.71 -44.49 -40.57
CA THR A 2 -19.27 -44.76 -40.66
C THR A 2 -18.22 -43.64 -40.49
N SER A 3 -17.52 -43.65 -39.33
CA SER A 3 -16.08 -43.34 -39.20
C SER A 3 -15.21 -44.42 -39.88
N PRO A 4 -13.87 -44.25 -40.05
CA PRO A 4 -12.86 -44.50 -38.98
C PRO A 4 -11.61 -43.55 -39.13
N SER A 5 -10.51 -43.52 -38.35
CA SER A 5 -9.97 -44.22 -37.17
C SER A 5 -8.89 -43.33 -36.53
N GLN A 6 -8.89 -43.20 -35.20
CA GLN A 6 -7.65 -42.97 -34.43
C GLN A 6 -7.41 -44.22 -33.57
N THR A 7 -6.20 -44.76 -33.66
CA THR A 7 -5.69 -45.87 -32.86
C THR A 7 -5.24 -45.39 -31.47
N ARG A 8 -5.34 -46.29 -30.50
CA ARG A 8 -5.30 -46.02 -29.06
C ARG A 8 -4.53 -47.16 -28.36
N ILE A 9 -3.98 -46.85 -27.17
CA ILE A 9 -3.67 -47.71 -25.99
C ILE A 9 -2.20 -48.21 -25.85
N PRO A 10 -1.59 -48.37 -24.62
CA PRO A 10 -2.09 -48.20 -23.23
C PRO A 10 -1.18 -47.39 -22.25
N PHE A 11 -1.79 -46.87 -21.17
CA PHE A 11 -1.15 -46.68 -19.86
C PHE A 11 -1.83 -47.58 -18.81
N LYS A 12 -1.04 -48.18 -17.91
CA LYS A 12 -1.45 -49.12 -16.84
C LYS A 12 -1.95 -48.39 -15.57
N PRO A 13 -2.83 -48.99 -14.76
CA PRO A 13 -3.34 -48.43 -13.51
C PRO A 13 -2.65 -49.02 -12.25
N LEU A 14 -2.48 -48.22 -11.19
CA LEU A 14 -2.25 -48.67 -9.80
C LEU A 14 -2.88 -47.62 -8.87
N LEU A 15 -4.06 -47.88 -8.29
CA LEU A 15 -4.35 -48.48 -6.97
C LEU A 15 -4.23 -47.49 -5.78
N LEU A 16 -5.40 -46.93 -5.42
CA LEU A 16 -5.72 -46.28 -4.15
C LEU A 16 -6.11 -47.36 -3.13
N ALA A 17 -5.63 -47.24 -1.88
CA ALA A 17 -6.17 -48.00 -0.75
C ALA A 17 -6.36 -47.09 0.47
N SER A 18 -7.60 -46.97 0.90
CA SER A 18 -8.07 -46.37 2.15
C SER A 18 -8.45 -47.48 3.13
N ALA A 19 -8.20 -47.29 4.42
CA ALA A 19 -8.75 -48.14 5.47
C ALA A 19 -9.03 -47.34 6.75
N LEU A 20 -10.31 -47.32 7.12
CA LEU A 20 -10.91 -46.85 8.36
C LEU A 20 -11.31 -48.08 9.18
N ALA A 21 -11.08 -48.09 10.50
CA ALA A 21 -11.73 -49.03 11.40
C ALA A 21 -12.03 -48.40 12.77
N LEU A 22 -13.32 -48.29 13.08
CA LEU A 22 -13.89 -48.10 14.42
C LEU A 22 -14.02 -49.46 15.13
N LEU A 23 -13.96 -49.49 16.46
CA LEU A 23 -14.80 -50.38 17.28
C LEU A 23 -14.96 -49.86 18.73
N LEU A 24 -16.22 -49.71 19.15
CA LEU A 24 -16.67 -49.62 20.54
C LEU A 24 -16.86 -51.02 21.13
N GLY A 25 -16.75 -51.15 22.45
CA GLY A 25 -17.28 -52.29 23.20
C GLY A 25 -16.95 -52.24 24.69
N ALA A 26 -17.95 -51.92 25.52
CA ALA A 26 -17.90 -51.96 26.98
C ALA A 26 -18.29 -53.34 27.54
N CYS A 27 -17.92 -53.57 28.81
CA CYS A 27 -18.57 -54.40 29.87
C CYS A 27 -17.70 -55.51 30.51
N GLY A 28 -17.64 -55.46 31.86
CA GLY A 28 -17.42 -56.57 32.80
C GLY A 28 -15.97 -57.02 32.98
N GLY A 29 -15.34 -57.08 34.16
CA GLY A 29 -15.85 -57.23 35.52
C GLY A 29 -15.67 -58.67 36.00
N GLY A 30 -14.63 -58.94 36.79
CA GLY A 30 -14.66 -59.97 37.84
C GLY A 30 -13.79 -61.22 37.72
N ASN A 31 -12.89 -61.33 38.71
CA ASN A 31 -12.46 -62.52 39.46
C ASN A 31 -11.38 -63.50 38.94
N ASN A 32 -10.18 -63.27 39.49
CA ASN A 32 -9.51 -64.01 40.56
C ASN A 32 -9.02 -65.47 40.40
N SER A 33 -7.77 -65.64 40.86
CA SER A 33 -7.05 -66.84 41.32
C SER A 33 -6.68 -67.89 40.25
N GLY A 34 -5.45 -68.38 40.13
CA GLY A 34 -4.19 -68.24 40.88
C GLY A 34 -3.28 -69.42 40.47
N GLY A 35 -1.96 -69.26 40.43
CA GLY A 35 -1.06 -70.41 40.24
C GLY A 35 0.31 -70.17 39.60
N PHE A 36 1.23 -69.62 40.39
CA PHE A 36 2.67 -69.91 40.49
C PHE A 36 3.63 -70.06 39.28
N SER A 37 4.63 -69.17 39.34
CA SER A 37 6.09 -69.39 39.22
C SER A 37 6.71 -69.56 37.83
N GLY A 38 7.19 -68.45 37.28
CA GLY A 38 8.13 -68.41 36.15
C GLY A 38 9.14 -67.26 36.29
N PHE A 39 10.41 -67.63 36.16
CA PHE A 39 11.63 -66.81 36.05
C PHE A 39 11.46 -65.39 35.48
N ILE A 40 12.05 -64.40 36.16
CA ILE A 40 12.22 -63.03 35.66
C ILE A 40 13.62 -62.92 34.99
N PRO A 41 13.72 -62.73 33.66
CA PRO A 41 14.94 -62.22 33.03
C PRO A 41 15.05 -60.69 33.27
N PRO A 42 16.26 -60.12 33.27
CA PRO A 42 16.48 -58.73 33.63
C PRO A 42 15.78 -57.79 32.64
N THR A 43 15.03 -56.84 33.18
CA THR A 43 14.44 -55.72 32.44
C THR A 43 15.56 -54.86 31.86
N SER A 44 15.65 -54.79 30.53
CA SER A 44 16.38 -53.72 29.87
C SER A 44 15.69 -52.40 30.21
N THR A 45 16.44 -51.49 30.82
CA THR A 45 16.02 -50.11 31.00
C THR A 45 15.99 -49.44 29.64
N ALA A 46 14.83 -49.38 29.00
CA ALA A 46 14.62 -48.46 27.88
C ALA A 46 14.72 -47.03 28.42
N SER A 47 15.73 -46.29 27.97
CA SER A 47 15.86 -44.87 28.25
C SER A 47 14.58 -44.16 27.79
N PRO A 48 14.08 -43.16 28.56
CA PRO A 48 12.96 -42.34 28.11
C PRO A 48 13.29 -41.70 26.74
N PRO A 49 12.29 -41.45 25.88
CA PRO A 49 12.53 -40.76 24.62
C PRO A 49 13.28 -39.46 24.91
N ALA A 50 14.40 -39.28 24.23
CA ALA A 50 15.21 -38.08 24.37
C ALA A 50 14.30 -36.87 24.15
N GLN A 51 14.16 -36.04 25.20
CA GLN A 51 13.58 -34.72 25.08
C GLN A 51 14.28 -34.02 23.90
N PRO A 52 13.55 -33.40 22.96
CA PRO A 52 14.18 -32.57 21.94
C PRO A 52 15.16 -31.63 22.64
N PRO A 53 16.39 -31.45 22.13
CA PRO A 53 17.33 -30.52 22.75
C PRO A 53 16.59 -29.21 23.01
N ALA A 54 16.66 -28.69 24.24
CA ALA A 54 16.16 -27.36 24.53
C ALA A 54 16.76 -26.44 23.46
N THR A 55 15.91 -25.83 22.63
CA THR A 55 16.35 -24.88 21.61
C THR A 55 17.18 -23.84 22.35
N GLN A 56 18.49 -23.78 22.06
CA GLN A 56 19.28 -22.65 22.54
C GLN A 56 18.52 -21.37 22.14
N PRO A 57 18.39 -20.38 23.04
CA PRO A 57 17.80 -19.11 22.66
C PRO A 57 18.57 -18.60 21.44
N GLU A 58 17.84 -18.29 20.38
CA GLU A 58 18.43 -17.76 19.16
C GLU A 58 19.25 -16.52 19.55
N PRO A 59 20.51 -16.39 19.12
CA PRO A 59 21.27 -15.17 19.37
C PRO A 59 20.47 -13.98 18.85
N ASP A 60 20.56 -12.83 19.54
CA ASP A 60 19.90 -11.61 19.10
C ASP A 60 20.20 -11.37 17.61
N GLN A 61 19.13 -11.29 16.82
CA GLN A 61 19.22 -11.14 15.38
C GLN A 61 19.73 -9.75 15.01
N LEU A 62 19.50 -8.73 15.86
CA LEU A 62 20.08 -7.41 15.69
C LEU A 62 21.53 -7.42 16.20
N VAL A 63 22.48 -7.07 15.32
CA VAL A 63 23.89 -6.91 15.71
C VAL A 63 24.20 -5.44 16.00
N SER A 64 23.78 -4.54 15.11
CA SER A 64 23.99 -3.10 15.28
C SER A 64 23.02 -2.28 14.43
N LYS A 65 22.72 -1.07 14.88
CA LYS A 65 22.03 -0.02 14.13
C LYS A 65 23.02 1.12 13.84
N ALA A 66 22.97 1.67 12.64
CA ALA A 66 23.78 2.81 12.22
C ALA A 66 22.89 3.86 11.54
N ARG A 67 23.32 5.11 11.61
CA ARG A 67 22.67 6.25 10.95
C ARG A 67 23.64 6.88 9.96
N PHE A 68 23.13 7.26 8.80
CA PHE A 68 23.91 7.80 7.70
C PHE A 68 23.40 9.20 7.36
N THR A 69 24.33 10.13 7.15
CA THR A 69 24.03 11.53 6.83
C THR A 69 24.83 11.92 5.60
N PRO A 70 24.38 12.88 4.79
CA PRO A 70 25.15 13.27 3.63
C PRO A 70 26.47 13.95 4.01
N ASN A 71 27.34 14.14 3.02
CA ASN A 71 28.58 14.89 3.18
C ASN A 71 28.29 16.35 3.57
N ALA A 72 29.17 16.92 4.39
CA ALA A 72 29.04 18.31 4.82
C ALA A 72 28.97 19.27 3.62
N GLY A 73 27.98 20.17 3.65
CA GLY A 73 27.77 21.18 2.61
C GLY A 73 27.10 20.70 1.33
N THR A 74 26.59 19.46 1.29
CA THR A 74 25.79 19.00 0.14
C THR A 74 24.54 19.86 -0.06
N THR A 75 24.06 19.90 -1.29
CA THR A 75 22.75 20.46 -1.66
C THR A 75 21.83 19.41 -2.27
N LYS A 76 22.19 18.14 -2.17
CA LYS A 76 21.51 17.00 -2.79
C LYS A 76 20.83 16.15 -1.71
N GLY A 77 19.63 15.64 -1.96
CA GLY A 77 18.88 14.79 -1.02
C GLY A 77 19.59 13.46 -0.75
N SER A 78 19.21 12.72 0.31
CA SER A 78 19.89 11.49 0.75
C SER A 78 19.07 10.64 1.74
N SER A 79 17.75 10.68 1.69
CA SER A 79 16.91 10.02 2.70
C SER A 79 16.57 8.55 2.38
N ASP A 80 16.90 8.11 1.17
CA ASP A 80 16.28 6.92 0.57
C ASP A 80 17.34 5.99 0.00
N ALA A 81 17.77 5.00 0.79
CA ALA A 81 18.84 4.10 0.37
C ALA A 81 18.32 2.93 -0.50
N SER A 82 17.90 3.25 -1.72
CA SER A 82 17.26 2.31 -2.65
C SER A 82 18.18 1.15 -3.07
N THR A 83 19.49 1.41 -3.22
CA THR A 83 20.46 0.32 -3.45
C THR A 83 21.83 0.63 -2.89
N ALA A 84 22.56 -0.42 -2.48
CA ALA A 84 23.88 -0.28 -1.91
C ALA A 84 24.82 -1.43 -2.31
N ILE A 85 26.10 -1.12 -2.42
CA ILE A 85 27.12 -2.07 -2.90
C ILE A 85 28.37 -1.93 -2.03
N ALA A 86 28.78 -3.01 -1.37
CA ALA A 86 30.00 -2.99 -0.55
C ALA A 86 31.27 -2.67 -1.35
N LEU A 87 32.16 -1.95 -0.66
CA LEU A 87 33.52 -1.67 -1.05
C LEU A 87 34.51 -2.28 -0.04
N PRO A 88 35.79 -2.45 -0.41
CA PRO A 88 36.84 -2.79 0.54
C PRO A 88 36.93 -1.79 1.71
N ASP A 89 37.68 -2.16 2.75
CA ASP A 89 37.97 -1.29 3.91
C ASP A 89 36.73 -0.77 4.66
N ASN A 90 35.65 -1.57 4.67
CA ASN A 90 34.40 -1.30 5.39
C ASN A 90 33.66 -0.04 4.91
N PHE A 91 33.71 0.22 3.60
CA PHE A 91 32.91 1.23 2.92
C PHE A 91 31.79 0.60 2.08
N MET A 92 30.84 1.42 1.65
CA MET A 92 29.80 1.05 0.71
C MET A 92 29.47 2.23 -0.19
N ILE A 93 29.03 1.94 -1.41
CA ILE A 93 28.33 2.89 -2.27
C ILE A 93 26.85 2.77 -1.96
N VAL A 94 26.16 3.91 -1.85
CA VAL A 94 24.71 4.00 -1.78
C VAL A 94 24.25 4.88 -2.94
N ALA A 95 23.24 4.39 -3.65
CA ALA A 95 22.45 5.14 -4.59
C ALA A 95 21.10 5.44 -3.93
N ASP A 96 20.72 6.72 -3.99
CA ASP A 96 19.45 7.22 -3.50
C ASP A 96 18.57 7.76 -4.63
N ASP A 97 17.27 7.81 -4.39
CA ASP A 97 16.27 8.33 -5.33
C ASP A 97 15.94 9.82 -5.09
N GLU A 98 16.63 10.48 -4.16
CA GLU A 98 16.47 11.91 -3.81
C GLU A 98 17.59 12.81 -4.39
N ALA A 99 18.51 12.22 -5.15
CA ALA A 99 19.48 12.98 -5.92
C ALA A 99 20.15 12.22 -7.07
N ASN A 100 20.62 12.99 -8.06
CA ASN A 100 21.50 12.49 -9.13
C ASN A 100 22.97 12.26 -8.73
N VAL A 101 23.20 11.54 -7.63
CA VAL A 101 24.54 11.23 -7.11
C VAL A 101 24.70 9.79 -6.62
N LEU A 102 25.94 9.29 -6.66
CA LEU A 102 26.35 8.12 -5.88
C LEU A 102 27.18 8.59 -4.68
N ARG A 103 26.93 8.02 -3.50
CA ARG A 103 27.66 8.39 -2.29
C ARG A 103 28.40 7.22 -1.69
N VAL A 104 29.57 7.50 -1.13
CA VAL A 104 30.38 6.51 -0.40
C VAL A 104 30.26 6.76 1.09
N TYR A 105 29.83 5.75 1.82
CA TYR A 105 29.64 5.80 3.28
C TYR A 105 30.54 4.80 3.99
N PRO A 106 31.08 5.13 5.18
CA PRO A 106 31.56 4.12 6.11
C PRO A 106 30.39 3.22 6.53
N ARG A 107 30.53 1.89 6.45
CA ARG A 107 29.43 0.96 6.77
C ARG A 107 28.98 1.04 8.23
N GLY A 108 29.83 1.54 9.12
CA GLY A 108 29.51 1.75 10.54
C GLY A 108 28.64 2.97 10.86
N GLY A 109 28.23 3.75 9.85
CA GLY A 109 27.45 4.98 10.02
C GLY A 109 28.28 6.26 9.94
N GLY A 110 27.59 7.39 9.94
CA GLY A 110 28.16 8.74 9.85
C GLY A 110 27.98 9.37 8.47
N ALA A 111 28.76 10.43 8.24
CA ALA A 111 28.67 11.23 7.02
C ALA A 111 29.26 10.51 5.80
N ALA A 112 28.69 10.75 4.62
CA ALA A 112 29.31 10.34 3.36
C ALA A 112 30.72 10.97 3.23
N VAL A 113 31.67 10.18 2.72
CA VAL A 113 33.07 10.60 2.50
C VAL A 113 33.34 10.97 1.04
N LYS A 114 32.41 10.66 0.14
CA LYS A 114 32.45 10.99 -1.28
C LYS A 114 31.02 11.14 -1.80
N GLU A 115 30.83 12.11 -2.67
CA GLU A 115 29.64 12.32 -3.48
C GLU A 115 30.11 12.44 -4.94
N TRP A 116 29.53 11.65 -5.83
CA TRP A 116 29.85 11.64 -7.25
C TRP A 116 28.59 11.93 -8.05
N SER A 117 28.61 13.01 -8.83
CA SER A 117 27.43 13.44 -9.59
C SER A 117 27.38 12.80 -10.97
N TYR A 118 26.41 11.92 -11.17
CA TYR A 118 26.21 11.30 -12.48
C TYR A 118 25.45 12.20 -13.47
N GLU A 119 24.86 13.31 -12.99
CA GLU A 119 24.42 14.44 -13.81
C GLU A 119 25.62 15.14 -14.50
N LEU A 120 26.78 15.20 -13.86
CA LEU A 120 27.96 15.87 -14.40
C LEU A 120 28.92 14.91 -15.11
N GLU A 121 29.14 13.74 -14.51
CA GLU A 121 30.21 12.81 -14.88
C GLU A 121 29.67 11.48 -15.46
N GLY A 122 28.37 11.20 -15.33
CA GLY A 122 27.72 9.96 -15.74
C GLY A 122 26.92 10.09 -17.05
N PRO A 123 25.65 9.63 -17.11
CA PRO A 123 24.81 9.73 -18.31
C PRO A 123 24.39 11.17 -18.66
N LYS A 124 24.65 12.14 -17.79
CA LYS A 124 24.36 13.58 -17.99
C LYS A 124 22.88 13.89 -18.19
N LEU A 125 22.05 13.22 -17.40
CA LEU A 125 20.62 13.46 -17.35
C LEU A 125 20.33 14.51 -16.28
N ALA A 126 19.68 15.60 -16.69
CA ALA A 126 19.41 16.75 -15.83
C ALA A 126 18.20 16.55 -14.90
N LYS A 127 17.29 15.66 -15.28
CA LYS A 127 16.19 15.23 -14.41
C LYS A 127 16.67 14.09 -13.52
N GLU A 128 16.08 14.04 -12.34
CA GLU A 128 16.30 12.96 -11.40
C GLU A 128 15.90 11.61 -11.99
N LEU A 129 16.75 10.61 -11.75
CA LEU A 129 16.51 9.25 -12.24
C LEU A 129 15.70 8.40 -11.27
N ASP A 130 15.57 8.81 -10.01
CA ASP A 130 14.97 8.02 -8.93
C ASP A 130 15.61 6.61 -8.90
N LEU A 131 16.89 6.48 -8.48
CA LEU A 131 17.60 5.19 -8.55
C LEU A 131 16.91 4.14 -7.68
N GLU A 132 16.60 2.98 -8.25
CA GLU A 132 15.82 1.94 -7.57
C GLU A 132 16.64 0.68 -7.28
N ALA A 133 17.54 0.29 -8.20
CA ALA A 133 18.24 -0.98 -8.09
C ALA A 133 19.67 -0.93 -8.63
N GLY A 134 20.54 -1.77 -8.07
CA GLY A 134 21.97 -1.78 -8.37
C GLY A 134 22.59 -3.17 -8.20
N THR A 135 23.61 -3.49 -8.98
CA THR A 135 24.42 -4.70 -8.74
C THR A 135 25.84 -4.57 -9.29
N ARG A 136 26.70 -5.53 -8.91
CA ARG A 136 28.10 -5.59 -9.32
C ARG A 136 28.39 -6.85 -10.12
N ILE A 137 29.06 -6.71 -11.26
CA ILE A 137 29.70 -7.82 -12.00
C ILE A 137 31.14 -7.43 -12.29
N GLY A 138 32.09 -8.13 -11.68
CA GLY A 138 33.52 -7.79 -11.78
C GLY A 138 33.84 -6.42 -11.18
N ASP A 139 34.40 -5.51 -11.99
CA ASP A 139 34.71 -4.12 -11.62
C ASP A 139 33.59 -3.13 -12.00
N THR A 140 32.53 -3.61 -12.63
CA THR A 140 31.45 -2.79 -13.19
C THR A 140 30.20 -2.87 -12.31
N LEU A 141 29.67 -1.71 -11.95
CA LEU A 141 28.39 -1.56 -11.29
C LEU A 141 27.34 -1.17 -12.34
N TYR A 142 26.16 -1.74 -12.21
CA TYR A 142 24.98 -1.44 -13.02
C TYR A 142 23.93 -0.83 -12.10
N PHE A 143 23.24 0.20 -12.56
CA PHE A 143 22.18 0.89 -11.83
C PHE A 143 21.01 1.19 -12.75
N THR A 144 19.78 1.08 -12.24
CA THR A 144 18.58 1.54 -12.95
C THR A 144 17.88 2.63 -12.17
N GLY A 145 17.47 3.69 -12.88
CA GLY A 145 16.46 4.62 -12.41
C GLY A 145 15.08 3.96 -12.35
N SER A 146 14.08 4.73 -11.92
CA SER A 146 12.72 4.26 -11.80
C SER A 146 12.10 3.99 -13.16
N ASN A 147 11.49 2.82 -13.28
CA ASN A 147 10.77 2.39 -14.48
C ASN A 147 9.25 2.55 -14.31
N SER A 148 8.83 3.27 -13.26
CA SER A 148 7.43 3.41 -12.89
C SER A 148 6.80 4.66 -13.51
N ASN A 149 5.48 4.78 -13.40
CA ASN A 149 4.80 6.08 -13.49
C ASN A 149 5.07 6.93 -12.24
N LYS A 150 4.81 8.23 -12.30
CA LYS A 150 4.86 9.10 -11.11
C LYS A 150 3.82 8.68 -10.06
N LYS A 151 3.96 9.22 -8.84
CA LYS A 151 3.01 8.97 -7.73
C LYS A 151 1.54 9.32 -8.05
N ASP A 152 1.32 10.23 -9.00
CA ASP A 152 0.00 10.61 -9.50
C ASP A 152 -0.49 9.76 -10.70
N GLY A 153 0.32 8.78 -11.13
CA GLY A 153 0.07 7.90 -12.26
C GLY A 153 0.46 8.49 -13.61
N ALA A 154 1.07 9.68 -13.68
CA ALA A 154 1.56 10.23 -14.94
C ALA A 154 2.78 9.47 -15.46
N ASP A 155 2.89 9.34 -16.79
CA ASP A 155 4.06 8.72 -17.44
C ASP A 155 5.34 9.51 -17.10
N ALA A 156 6.42 8.77 -16.84
CA ALA A 156 7.75 9.29 -16.54
C ALA A 156 8.88 8.54 -17.25
N ALA A 157 8.57 7.54 -18.08
CA ALA A 157 9.57 6.64 -18.65
C ALA A 157 10.74 7.38 -19.32
N ALA A 158 10.43 8.39 -20.13
CA ALA A 158 11.42 9.16 -20.89
C ALA A 158 12.40 9.96 -20.01
N ASP A 159 12.03 10.26 -18.76
CA ASP A 159 12.83 11.10 -17.85
C ASP A 159 13.73 10.26 -16.93
N ARG A 160 13.28 9.08 -16.51
CA ARG A 160 13.90 8.31 -15.43
C ARG A 160 14.16 6.81 -15.68
N SER A 161 13.56 6.21 -16.72
CA SER A 161 13.77 4.79 -17.06
C SER A 161 15.11 4.54 -17.76
N HIS A 162 16.22 4.75 -17.04
CA HIS A 162 17.58 4.62 -17.54
C HIS A 162 18.39 3.58 -16.76
N LEU A 163 18.89 2.58 -17.47
CA LEU A 163 19.94 1.68 -16.98
C LEU A 163 21.30 2.28 -17.37
N PHE A 164 22.23 2.41 -16.43
CA PHE A 164 23.59 2.82 -16.73
C PHE A 164 24.62 1.98 -15.98
N ALA A 165 25.87 2.06 -16.43
CA ALA A 165 26.99 1.37 -15.82
C ALA A 165 28.18 2.29 -15.53
N VAL A 166 28.87 2.01 -14.43
CA VAL A 166 30.11 2.67 -14.01
C VAL A 166 31.12 1.62 -13.57
N LYS A 167 32.39 1.80 -13.92
CA LYS A 167 33.48 1.05 -13.31
C LYS A 167 33.90 1.72 -12.02
N VAL A 168 34.23 0.93 -11.02
CA VAL A 168 34.64 1.43 -9.71
C VAL A 168 36.03 0.95 -9.34
N SER A 169 36.84 1.88 -8.86
CA SER A 169 38.16 1.61 -8.30
C SER A 169 38.38 2.40 -7.01
N GLY A 170 39.37 2.00 -6.21
CA GLY A 170 39.63 2.60 -4.91
C GLY A 170 38.59 2.23 -3.84
N THR A 171 38.63 2.96 -2.72
CA THR A 171 37.66 2.85 -1.62
C THR A 171 37.66 4.13 -0.78
N GLY A 172 36.66 4.30 0.08
CA GLY A 172 36.47 5.48 0.91
C GLY A 172 36.42 6.78 0.11
N ALA A 173 37.10 7.81 0.59
CA ALA A 173 37.17 9.10 -0.11
C ALA A 173 37.95 9.04 -1.45
N ALA A 174 38.76 7.99 -1.65
CA ALA A 174 39.54 7.78 -2.86
C ALA A 174 38.80 6.93 -3.93
N THR A 175 37.54 6.57 -3.68
CA THR A 175 36.71 5.87 -4.67
C THR A 175 36.57 6.72 -5.94
N ALA A 176 36.82 6.09 -7.08
CA ALA A 176 36.68 6.68 -8.41
C ALA A 176 35.64 5.91 -9.22
N PHE A 177 34.90 6.65 -10.04
CA PHE A 177 33.83 6.16 -10.90
C PHE A 177 34.15 6.51 -12.34
N ASP A 178 34.22 5.51 -13.22
CA ASP A 178 34.41 5.70 -14.65
C ASP A 178 33.13 5.28 -15.38
N TYR A 179 32.42 6.25 -15.95
CA TYR A 179 31.18 6.00 -16.70
C TYR A 179 31.42 5.11 -17.92
N VAL A 180 30.57 4.10 -18.10
CA VAL A 180 30.66 3.12 -19.19
C VAL A 180 29.66 3.43 -20.29
N GLY A 181 28.38 3.59 -19.95
CA GLY A 181 27.30 3.84 -20.90
C GLY A 181 25.92 3.61 -20.31
N GLN A 182 24.88 3.73 -21.14
CA GLN A 182 23.48 3.69 -20.71
C GLN A 182 22.54 3.04 -21.74
N PHE A 183 21.35 2.66 -21.30
CA PHE A 183 20.24 2.16 -22.09
C PHE A 183 18.90 2.65 -21.52
N SER A 184 18.02 3.19 -22.38
CA SER A 184 16.82 3.93 -21.95
C SER A 184 15.51 3.35 -22.49
N LEU A 185 15.54 2.16 -23.10
CA LEU A 185 14.34 1.54 -23.71
C LEU A 185 13.89 0.28 -22.95
N LEU A 186 14.29 0.14 -21.68
CA LEU A 186 14.04 -1.07 -20.90
C LEU A 186 12.54 -1.35 -20.73
N GLU A 187 11.79 -0.37 -20.22
CA GLU A 187 10.35 -0.48 -20.00
C GLU A 187 9.60 -0.77 -21.31
N ALA A 188 9.81 0.05 -22.35
CA ALA A 188 9.17 -0.11 -23.65
C ALA A 188 9.45 -1.50 -24.28
N GLN A 189 10.66 -2.03 -24.11
CA GLN A 189 11.01 -3.34 -24.65
C GLN A 189 10.52 -4.51 -23.79
N LEU A 190 10.38 -4.34 -22.46
CA LEU A 190 9.68 -5.29 -21.61
C LEU A 190 8.19 -5.39 -21.98
N ILE A 191 7.54 -4.24 -22.24
CA ILE A 191 6.16 -4.19 -22.73
C ILE A 191 6.03 -4.94 -24.07
N ALA A 192 6.91 -4.67 -25.02
CA ALA A 192 6.91 -5.36 -26.32
C ALA A 192 7.16 -6.88 -26.17
N TRP A 193 8.04 -7.27 -25.24
CA TRP A 193 8.35 -8.66 -24.96
C TRP A 193 7.17 -9.44 -24.38
N ASP A 194 6.42 -8.85 -23.45
CA ASP A 194 5.22 -9.48 -22.86
C ASP A 194 4.01 -9.45 -23.81
N THR A 195 3.73 -8.30 -24.44
CA THR A 195 2.61 -8.16 -25.39
C THR A 195 2.79 -9.06 -26.62
N GLY A 196 4.03 -9.20 -27.09
CA GLY A 196 4.40 -10.03 -28.24
C GLY A 196 4.53 -11.53 -27.93
N ASN A 197 4.32 -11.96 -26.68
CA ASN A 197 4.53 -13.34 -26.24
C ASN A 197 5.94 -13.87 -26.56
N LEU A 198 6.97 -13.02 -26.46
CA LEU A 198 8.33 -13.42 -26.79
C LEU A 198 8.94 -14.35 -25.73
N HIS A 199 8.30 -14.46 -24.56
CA HIS A 199 8.61 -15.43 -23.51
C HIS A 199 7.94 -16.80 -23.66
N GLY A 200 6.91 -16.92 -24.50
CA GLY A 200 6.25 -18.18 -24.79
C GLY A 200 5.15 -18.62 -23.80
N LEU A 201 4.74 -17.78 -22.84
CA LEU A 201 3.72 -18.09 -21.83
C LEU A 201 2.33 -17.48 -22.12
N GLY A 202 2.16 -16.86 -23.29
CA GLY A 202 0.96 -16.15 -23.73
C GLY A 202 1.15 -14.63 -23.77
N ALA A 203 0.46 -13.95 -24.70
CA ALA A 203 0.53 -12.49 -24.79
C ALA A 203 -0.06 -11.82 -23.54
N ASN A 204 0.60 -10.76 -23.06
CA ASN A 204 0.20 -9.99 -21.87
C ASN A 204 0.12 -10.82 -20.58
N ARG A 205 0.97 -11.84 -20.46
CA ARG A 205 0.98 -12.74 -19.30
C ARG A 205 1.35 -12.02 -18.00
N PHE A 206 2.18 -10.98 -18.08
CA PHE A 206 2.62 -10.18 -16.93
C PHE A 206 1.87 -8.85 -16.84
N GLY A 207 1.26 -8.39 -17.94
CA GLY A 207 0.43 -7.20 -17.98
C GLY A 207 1.25 -5.92 -17.91
N PHE A 208 2.49 -5.92 -18.40
CA PHE A 208 3.37 -4.75 -18.39
C PHE A 208 2.73 -3.54 -19.08
N ALA A 209 2.04 -3.75 -20.21
CA ALA A 209 1.33 -2.66 -20.91
C ALA A 209 0.25 -1.99 -20.05
N VAL A 210 -0.46 -2.77 -19.22
CA VAL A 210 -1.46 -2.23 -18.29
C VAL A 210 -0.75 -1.53 -17.14
N SER A 211 0.32 -2.12 -16.62
CA SER A 211 1.04 -1.62 -15.44
C SER A 211 1.74 -0.27 -15.71
N ALA A 212 2.19 -0.06 -16.95
CA ALA A 212 2.78 1.18 -17.44
C ALA A 212 1.75 2.20 -17.99
N ALA A 213 0.45 1.86 -18.02
CA ALA A 213 -0.55 2.77 -18.56
C ALA A 213 -0.72 4.01 -17.67
N ALA A 214 -1.02 5.16 -18.29
CA ALA A 214 -1.31 6.39 -17.56
C ALA A 214 -2.46 6.19 -16.56
N GLY A 215 -2.29 6.74 -15.36
CA GLY A 215 -3.22 6.62 -14.23
C GLY A 215 -2.97 5.41 -13.32
N ILE A 216 -2.03 4.53 -13.66
CA ILE A 216 -1.60 3.45 -12.77
C ILE A 216 -0.46 3.97 -11.90
N VAL A 217 -0.72 4.04 -10.58
CA VAL A 217 0.29 4.43 -9.59
C VAL A 217 1.24 3.25 -9.28
N PRO A 218 2.53 3.51 -8.96
CA PRO A 218 3.52 2.45 -8.77
C PRO A 218 3.26 1.53 -7.57
N GLU A 219 2.72 2.09 -6.50
CA GLU A 219 2.56 1.44 -5.19
C GLU A 219 1.35 0.50 -5.14
N ARG A 220 1.22 -0.36 -6.16
CA ARG A 220 0.14 -1.32 -6.30
C ARG A 220 0.68 -2.64 -6.84
N VAL A 221 -0.05 -3.72 -6.60
CA VAL A 221 0.29 -5.06 -7.13
C VAL A 221 0.33 -5.11 -8.66
N ASP A 222 -0.32 -4.15 -9.33
CA ASP A 222 -0.37 -3.94 -10.78
C ASP A 222 0.42 -2.71 -11.25
N GLY A 223 1.26 -2.10 -10.41
CA GLY A 223 2.23 -1.08 -10.83
C GLY A 223 3.39 -1.68 -11.63
N PHE A 224 4.29 -0.82 -12.14
CA PHE A 224 5.51 -1.22 -12.84
C PHE A 224 6.72 -0.68 -12.07
N SER A 225 7.35 -1.47 -11.20
CA SER A 225 8.51 -1.06 -10.40
C SER A 225 9.57 -2.17 -10.32
N ILE A 226 10.78 -1.85 -10.79
CA ILE A 226 11.98 -2.69 -10.67
C ILE A 226 12.82 -2.13 -9.53
N GLU A 227 12.91 -2.86 -8.42
CA GLU A 227 13.68 -2.47 -7.21
C GLU A 227 14.78 -3.49 -6.90
N GLY A 228 14.64 -4.73 -7.40
CA GLY A 228 15.70 -5.74 -7.33
C GLY A 228 16.60 -5.74 -8.56
N MET A 229 17.92 -5.85 -8.36
CA MET A 229 18.84 -6.22 -9.45
C MET A 229 19.99 -7.08 -8.94
N THR A 230 20.29 -8.18 -9.64
CA THR A 230 21.44 -9.04 -9.33
C THR A 230 22.03 -9.71 -10.56
N SER A 231 23.17 -10.38 -10.43
CA SER A 231 23.69 -11.23 -11.50
C SER A 231 23.10 -12.64 -11.43
N ALA A 232 22.78 -13.20 -12.59
CA ALA A 232 22.39 -14.60 -12.71
C ALA A 232 23.54 -15.55 -12.29
N PRO A 233 23.29 -16.85 -12.08
CA PRO A 233 24.35 -17.84 -11.94
C PRO A 233 25.33 -17.77 -13.11
N GLY A 234 26.63 -17.73 -12.79
CA GLY A 234 27.70 -17.51 -13.77
C GLY A 234 27.74 -16.13 -14.42
N ASP A 235 27.02 -15.13 -13.89
CA ASP A 235 27.00 -13.73 -14.34
C ASP A 235 26.54 -13.56 -15.81
N THR A 236 25.73 -14.50 -16.28
CA THR A 236 25.28 -14.63 -17.67
C THR A 236 24.17 -13.63 -18.07
N ALA A 237 23.54 -12.99 -17.10
CA ALA A 237 22.49 -11.99 -17.28
C ALA A 237 22.40 -11.09 -16.05
N LEU A 238 21.81 -9.90 -16.22
CA LEU A 238 21.24 -9.15 -15.11
C LEU A 238 19.84 -9.67 -14.84
N TRP A 239 19.54 -10.03 -13.61
CA TRP A 239 18.20 -10.37 -13.15
C TRP A 239 17.52 -9.11 -12.62
N LEU A 240 16.45 -8.69 -13.28
CA LEU A 240 15.61 -7.56 -12.90
C LEU A 240 14.49 -8.07 -12.00
N GLY A 241 14.53 -7.78 -10.71
CA GLY A 241 13.53 -8.15 -9.72
C GLY A 241 12.48 -7.07 -9.54
N PHE A 242 11.20 -7.45 -9.65
CA PHE A 242 10.09 -6.51 -9.60
C PHE A 242 9.46 -6.48 -8.20
N ARG A 243 9.26 -5.28 -7.65
CA ARG A 243 8.28 -5.04 -6.59
C ARG A 243 6.88 -5.25 -7.14
N ALA A 244 6.63 -4.69 -8.33
CA ALA A 244 5.40 -4.80 -9.09
C ALA A 244 5.73 -4.76 -10.60
N PRO A 245 4.95 -5.39 -11.49
CA PRO A 245 3.74 -6.11 -11.18
C PRO A 245 4.07 -7.46 -10.57
N GLN A 246 3.28 -7.85 -9.60
CA GLN A 246 3.26 -9.24 -9.16
C GLN A 246 2.50 -10.07 -10.20
N THR A 247 2.70 -11.37 -10.24
CA THR A 247 2.19 -12.23 -11.32
C THR A 247 1.05 -13.16 -10.87
N GLY A 248 0.31 -13.66 -11.86
CA GLY A 248 -0.90 -14.45 -11.67
C GLY A 248 -2.14 -13.68 -12.12
N THR A 249 -3.00 -14.33 -12.90
CA THR A 249 -4.08 -13.67 -13.65
C THR A 249 -5.26 -13.21 -12.80
N GLN A 250 -5.36 -13.63 -11.53
CA GLN A 250 -6.45 -13.25 -10.64
C GLN A 250 -6.00 -12.60 -9.33
N VAL A 251 -4.88 -13.05 -8.76
CA VAL A 251 -4.47 -12.66 -7.39
C VAL A 251 -3.12 -11.95 -7.32
N ARG A 252 -2.37 -11.87 -8.43
CA ARG A 252 -1.08 -11.16 -8.49
C ARG A 252 -0.17 -11.50 -7.29
N ALA A 253 0.06 -12.80 -7.02
CA ALA A 253 0.60 -13.29 -5.75
C ALA A 253 2.08 -13.71 -5.76
N LYS A 254 2.72 -13.78 -6.94
CA LYS A 254 4.13 -14.15 -7.07
C LYS A 254 4.98 -12.95 -7.46
N ALA A 255 6.19 -12.87 -6.96
CA ALA A 255 7.18 -11.92 -7.44
C ALA A 255 7.73 -12.34 -8.81
N LEU A 256 8.23 -11.38 -9.58
CA LEU A 256 8.76 -11.60 -10.93
C LEU A 256 10.25 -11.25 -10.98
N ILE A 257 11.02 -12.09 -11.68
CA ILE A 257 12.36 -11.76 -12.17
C ILE A 257 12.37 -11.91 -13.69
N VAL A 258 12.89 -10.91 -14.41
CA VAL A 258 13.15 -10.97 -15.85
C VAL A 258 14.67 -10.89 -16.12
N PRO A 259 15.29 -11.93 -16.71
CA PRO A 259 16.70 -11.87 -17.09
C PRO A 259 16.96 -10.99 -18.31
N LEU A 260 17.84 -10.00 -18.20
CA LEU A 260 18.41 -9.22 -19.29
C LEU A 260 19.77 -9.81 -19.70
N GLN A 261 19.82 -10.52 -20.83
CA GLN A 261 20.96 -11.36 -21.21
C GLN A 261 22.12 -10.57 -21.82
N ASN A 262 21.82 -9.54 -22.62
CA ASN A 262 22.80 -8.78 -23.39
C ASN A 262 23.14 -7.41 -22.77
N TYR A 263 23.04 -7.30 -21.45
CA TYR A 263 23.25 -6.07 -20.68
C TYR A 263 24.57 -5.35 -21.02
N ALA A 264 25.69 -6.08 -21.14
CA ALA A 264 26.98 -5.49 -21.46
C ALA A 264 27.01 -4.86 -22.87
N ALA A 265 26.36 -5.48 -23.85
CA ALA A 265 26.26 -4.97 -25.22
C ALA A 265 25.39 -3.70 -25.27
N LEU A 266 24.32 -3.65 -24.47
CA LEU A 266 23.47 -2.47 -24.31
C LEU A 266 24.25 -1.31 -23.70
N MET A 267 24.98 -1.53 -22.60
CA MET A 267 25.80 -0.48 -21.97
C MET A 267 26.92 0.00 -22.90
N ALA A 268 27.51 -0.88 -23.70
CA ALA A 268 28.50 -0.50 -24.70
C ALA A 268 27.91 0.21 -25.93
N GLY A 269 26.59 0.30 -26.06
CA GLY A 269 25.90 0.89 -27.22
C GLY A 269 26.08 0.09 -28.52
N THR A 270 26.47 -1.18 -28.44
CA THR A 270 26.67 -2.04 -29.62
C THR A 270 25.38 -2.70 -30.12
N THR A 271 24.32 -2.64 -29.31
CA THR A 271 22.95 -3.00 -29.67
C THR A 271 21.97 -2.05 -28.99
N THR A 272 20.83 -1.81 -29.63
CA THR A 272 19.69 -1.07 -29.06
C THR A 272 18.54 -1.98 -28.68
N GLN A 273 18.64 -3.29 -28.97
CA GLN A 273 17.61 -4.28 -28.69
C GLN A 273 18.03 -5.15 -27.51
N ALA A 274 17.26 -5.11 -26.43
CA ALA A 274 17.37 -5.99 -25.29
C ALA A 274 16.93 -7.41 -25.65
N THR A 275 17.65 -8.38 -25.13
CA THR A 275 17.32 -9.81 -25.19
C THR A 275 16.97 -10.27 -23.79
N PHE A 276 15.70 -10.64 -23.60
CA PHE A 276 15.20 -11.13 -22.32
C PHE A 276 15.16 -12.67 -22.31
N GLY A 277 15.57 -13.25 -21.17
CA GLY A 277 15.54 -14.68 -20.93
C GLY A 277 14.19 -15.19 -20.42
N ALA A 278 14.12 -16.46 -20.03
CA ALA A 278 12.92 -17.02 -19.42
C ALA A 278 12.60 -16.33 -18.09
N PRO A 279 11.36 -15.87 -17.86
CA PRO A 279 10.96 -15.26 -16.60
C PRO A 279 10.97 -16.27 -15.45
N ILE A 280 11.18 -15.77 -14.23
CA ILE A 280 11.15 -16.55 -13.00
C ILE A 280 10.06 -15.97 -12.10
N GLU A 281 9.10 -16.79 -11.67
CA GLU A 281 8.03 -16.40 -10.75
C GLU A 281 8.32 -17.02 -9.37
N LEU A 282 8.46 -16.19 -8.33
CA LEU A 282 8.84 -16.61 -6.99
C LEU A 282 7.67 -16.48 -5.99
N GLU A 283 7.53 -17.48 -5.13
CA GLU A 283 6.57 -17.47 -4.01
C GLU A 283 7.18 -16.78 -2.79
N LEU A 284 6.94 -15.48 -2.66
CA LEU A 284 7.44 -14.66 -1.56
C LEU A 284 6.34 -14.28 -0.55
N GLY A 285 5.26 -15.07 -0.47
CA GLY A 285 4.13 -14.79 0.42
C GLY A 285 3.31 -13.58 0.00
N GLY A 286 3.10 -13.37 -1.30
CA GLY A 286 2.36 -12.20 -1.81
C GLY A 286 3.14 -10.89 -1.76
N ARG A 287 4.46 -10.94 -1.53
CA ARG A 287 5.37 -9.78 -1.56
C ARG A 287 6.06 -9.63 -2.93
N GLY A 288 6.50 -8.42 -3.23
CA GLY A 288 7.41 -8.10 -4.33
C GLY A 288 8.87 -8.16 -3.88
N ILE A 289 9.80 -8.07 -4.85
CA ILE A 289 11.24 -7.98 -4.56
C ILE A 289 11.61 -6.51 -4.35
N ARG A 290 12.16 -6.20 -3.17
CA ARG A 290 12.75 -4.91 -2.82
C ARG A 290 14.26 -4.90 -3.09
N SER A 291 14.95 -5.98 -2.76
CA SER A 291 16.33 -6.22 -3.17
C SER A 291 16.56 -7.72 -3.39
N ILE A 292 17.52 -8.05 -4.26
CA ILE A 292 18.01 -9.42 -4.45
C ILE A 292 19.51 -9.36 -4.64
N ASP A 293 20.24 -10.14 -3.84
CA ASP A 293 21.69 -10.02 -3.74
C ASP A 293 22.36 -11.39 -3.72
N LYS A 294 23.32 -11.56 -4.62
CA LYS A 294 24.08 -12.80 -4.77
C LYS A 294 25.17 -12.87 -3.71
N GLY A 295 25.12 -13.91 -2.90
CA GLY A 295 26.14 -14.25 -1.92
C GLY A 295 27.43 -14.76 -2.56
N THR A 296 28.53 -14.67 -1.82
CA THR A 296 29.83 -15.21 -2.26
C THR A 296 29.82 -16.74 -2.45
N ASP A 297 28.84 -17.43 -1.87
CA ASP A 297 28.56 -18.86 -2.05
C ASP A 297 27.73 -19.16 -3.31
N GLY A 298 27.39 -18.13 -4.10
CA GLY A 298 26.58 -18.23 -5.31
C GLY A 298 25.07 -18.37 -5.08
N LYS A 299 24.62 -18.32 -3.83
CA LYS A 299 23.19 -18.30 -3.46
C LYS A 299 22.69 -16.87 -3.38
N TYR A 300 21.41 -16.68 -3.11
CA TYR A 300 20.76 -15.38 -3.16
C TYR A 300 20.02 -15.10 -1.86
N LEU A 301 20.19 -13.89 -1.35
CA LEU A 301 19.31 -13.30 -0.33
C LEU A 301 18.34 -12.36 -1.04
N ILE A 302 17.06 -12.44 -0.69
CA ILE A 302 16.02 -11.56 -1.21
C ILE A 302 15.41 -10.80 -0.04
N VAL A 303 15.35 -9.47 -0.16
CA VAL A 303 14.50 -8.61 0.68
C VAL A 303 13.16 -8.50 -0.04
N ALA A 304 12.10 -9.00 0.60
CA ALA A 304 10.75 -8.96 0.05
C ALA A 304 9.85 -8.05 0.88
N GLY A 305 8.97 -7.30 0.23
CA GLY A 305 8.07 -6.34 0.88
C GLY A 305 6.73 -6.19 0.13
N PRO A 306 5.75 -5.46 0.69
CA PRO A 306 4.47 -5.23 0.02
C PRO A 306 4.67 -4.41 -1.26
N ALA A 307 3.81 -4.61 -2.27
CA ALA A 307 3.82 -3.76 -3.46
C ALA A 307 3.26 -2.35 -3.16
N GLY A 308 2.31 -2.23 -2.23
CA GLY A 308 1.86 -0.94 -1.70
C GLY A 308 2.63 -0.54 -0.44
N ALA A 309 2.01 0.29 0.39
CA ALA A 309 2.50 0.60 1.72
C ALA A 309 2.45 -0.61 2.66
N ALA A 310 3.35 -0.65 3.63
CA ALA A 310 3.24 -1.57 4.75
C ALA A 310 2.08 -1.15 5.66
N VAL A 311 1.25 -2.12 6.06
CA VAL A 311 0.03 -1.86 6.83
C VAL A 311 0.09 -2.53 8.21
N PRO A 312 -0.45 -1.89 9.26
CA PRO A 312 -0.40 -2.40 10.63
C PRO A 312 -1.22 -3.68 10.84
N GLU A 313 -2.18 -3.96 9.96
CA GLU A 313 -2.92 -5.21 10.01
C GLU A 313 -2.01 -6.42 9.76
N VAL A 314 -0.96 -6.28 8.95
CA VAL A 314 -0.09 -7.40 8.52
C VAL A 314 1.04 -7.62 9.52
N ASP A 315 1.16 -8.85 10.01
CA ASP A 315 2.14 -9.25 11.03
C ASP A 315 3.59 -9.20 10.48
N ARG A 316 3.77 -9.48 9.18
CA ARG A 316 5.08 -9.55 8.48
C ARG A 316 4.99 -8.91 7.10
N ASN A 317 5.12 -7.59 7.04
CA ASN A 317 5.17 -6.82 5.79
C ASN A 317 6.49 -7.09 5.05
N PHE A 318 7.62 -7.07 5.76
CA PHE A 318 8.94 -7.31 5.17
C PHE A 318 9.54 -8.63 5.67
N ALA A 319 10.20 -9.36 4.76
CA ALA A 319 10.83 -10.64 5.07
C ALA A 319 12.10 -10.86 4.26
N LEU A 320 13.02 -11.66 4.82
CA LEU A 320 14.20 -12.15 4.13
C LEU A 320 13.96 -13.57 3.60
N PHE A 321 14.40 -13.85 2.37
CA PHE A 321 14.37 -15.18 1.79
C PHE A 321 15.76 -15.62 1.35
N ALA A 322 16.13 -16.85 1.70
CA ALA A 322 17.29 -17.53 1.14
C ALA A 322 16.87 -18.35 -0.09
N TRP A 323 17.63 -18.27 -1.18
CA TRP A 323 17.34 -18.99 -2.42
C TRP A 323 18.61 -19.49 -3.09
N ASP A 324 18.54 -20.63 -3.78
CA ASP A 324 19.70 -21.28 -4.41
C ASP A 324 19.98 -20.75 -5.85
N GLY A 325 19.12 -19.87 -6.37
CA GLY A 325 19.22 -19.36 -7.74
C GLY A 325 18.68 -20.32 -8.81
N ASN A 326 18.08 -21.45 -8.43
CA ASN A 326 17.42 -22.35 -9.36
C ASN A 326 15.94 -21.94 -9.53
N PRO A 327 15.47 -21.56 -10.73
CA PRO A 327 14.08 -21.18 -11.00
C PRO A 327 13.03 -22.23 -10.59
N ASN A 328 13.44 -23.49 -10.42
CA ASN A 328 12.55 -24.59 -10.02
C ASN A 328 12.56 -24.88 -8.51
N SER A 329 13.41 -24.20 -7.74
CA SER A 329 13.50 -24.31 -6.29
C SER A 329 12.74 -23.15 -5.64
N ALA A 330 11.93 -23.42 -4.62
CA ALA A 330 11.25 -22.36 -3.87
C ALA A 330 12.25 -21.61 -2.96
N PRO A 331 12.18 -20.26 -2.90
CA PRO A 331 12.84 -19.50 -1.85
C PRO A 331 12.34 -19.90 -0.46
N VAL A 332 13.21 -19.83 0.53
CA VAL A 332 12.92 -20.18 1.92
C VAL A 332 12.93 -18.91 2.76
N GLU A 333 11.79 -18.57 3.35
CA GLU A 333 11.69 -17.43 4.28
C GLU A 333 12.57 -17.68 5.51
N LEU A 334 13.19 -16.62 6.03
CA LEU A 334 14.01 -16.64 7.24
C LEU A 334 13.24 -15.99 8.40
N SER A 335 13.50 -16.47 9.62
CA SER A 335 12.80 -16.03 10.85
C SER A 335 13.16 -14.62 11.33
N ASN A 336 13.73 -13.77 10.46
CA ASN A 336 14.03 -12.38 10.78
C ASN A 336 12.75 -11.57 10.99
N ASP A 337 12.70 -10.73 12.02
CA ASP A 337 11.61 -9.79 12.26
C ASP A 337 12.01 -8.38 11.80
N LEU A 338 11.84 -8.11 10.50
CA LEU A 338 12.18 -6.82 9.91
C LEU A 338 11.20 -5.72 10.36
N ASP A 339 9.93 -6.04 10.56
CA ASP A 339 8.94 -5.06 11.00
C ASP A 339 9.24 -4.48 12.39
N ALA A 340 9.77 -5.30 13.30
CA ALA A 340 10.26 -4.81 14.60
C ALA A 340 11.40 -3.78 14.45
N LEU A 341 12.32 -3.98 13.49
CA LEU A 341 13.47 -3.10 13.28
C LEU A 341 13.08 -1.74 12.70
N ARG A 342 12.16 -1.71 11.74
CA ARG A 342 11.70 -0.47 11.09
C ARG A 342 10.69 0.32 11.91
N LYS A 343 10.11 -0.26 12.97
CA LYS A 343 9.00 0.35 13.74
C LYS A 343 9.29 1.76 14.24
N GLU A 344 10.54 2.05 14.60
CA GLU A 344 10.95 3.37 15.12
C GLU A 344 10.87 4.47 14.05
N THR A 345 11.24 4.17 12.81
CA THR A 345 11.34 5.16 11.73
C THR A 345 10.16 5.10 10.77
N GLY A 346 9.52 3.94 10.65
CA GLY A 346 8.49 3.70 9.63
C GLY A 346 9.06 3.49 8.23
N GLY A 347 10.38 3.47 8.05
CA GLY A 347 11.04 3.27 6.75
C GLY A 347 10.89 1.88 6.14
N SER A 348 11.11 1.78 4.84
CA SER A 348 11.01 0.52 4.08
C SER A 348 12.39 -0.11 3.89
N PHE A 349 12.49 -1.45 3.94
CA PHE A 349 13.75 -2.12 3.60
C PHE A 349 13.86 -2.26 2.09
N GLU A 350 14.87 -1.61 1.51
CA GLU A 350 15.06 -1.56 0.06
C GLU A 350 16.39 -2.19 -0.39
N SER A 351 17.41 -2.24 0.47
CA SER A 351 18.73 -2.69 0.03
C SER A 351 19.48 -3.58 1.01
N THR A 352 20.19 -4.56 0.45
CA THR A 352 21.27 -5.29 1.12
C THR A 352 22.60 -4.76 0.59
N VAL A 353 23.56 -4.45 1.48
CA VAL A 353 24.86 -3.90 1.07
C VAL A 353 25.81 -4.98 0.53
N GLU A 354 25.82 -6.13 1.20
CA GLU A 354 26.63 -7.29 0.85
C GLU A 354 26.04 -8.55 1.49
N VAL A 355 26.14 -9.66 0.76
CA VAL A 355 25.86 -11.00 1.27
C VAL A 355 27.18 -11.77 1.31
N PRO A 356 27.93 -11.74 2.43
CA PRO A 356 29.28 -12.30 2.49
C PRO A 356 29.32 -13.82 2.32
N GLY A 357 28.17 -14.50 2.35
CA GLY A 357 28.04 -15.95 2.22
C GLY A 357 28.56 -16.72 3.46
N PRO A 358 28.10 -17.95 3.70
CA PRO A 358 27.00 -18.61 2.99
C PRO A 358 25.63 -17.97 3.31
N VAL A 359 24.65 -18.05 2.41
CA VAL A 359 23.27 -17.57 2.66
C VAL A 359 22.53 -18.56 3.56
N THR A 360 22.84 -18.52 4.85
CA THR A 360 22.32 -19.42 5.88
C THR A 360 22.19 -18.71 7.23
N ALA A 361 21.48 -19.34 8.16
CA ALA A 361 21.32 -18.83 9.52
C ALA A 361 22.66 -18.47 10.18
N GLY A 362 22.70 -17.34 10.88
CA GLY A 362 23.86 -16.81 11.60
C GLY A 362 24.77 -15.90 10.76
N THR A 363 24.68 -15.93 9.43
CA THR A 363 25.42 -15.01 8.54
C THR A 363 25.00 -13.58 8.80
N GLN A 364 25.97 -12.67 8.95
CA GLN A 364 25.67 -11.25 9.14
C GLN A 364 25.52 -10.55 7.79
N VAL A 365 24.45 -9.79 7.64
CA VAL A 365 24.18 -8.95 6.47
C VAL A 365 23.83 -7.55 6.92
N GLN A 366 24.14 -6.56 6.09
CA GLN A 366 23.76 -5.17 6.34
C GLN A 366 22.62 -4.80 5.42
N LEU A 367 21.55 -4.27 6.02
CA LEU A 367 20.34 -3.79 5.36
C LEU A 367 20.23 -2.29 5.57
N LEU A 368 19.74 -1.56 4.56
CA LEU A 368 19.45 -0.13 4.68
C LEU A 368 17.95 0.13 4.48
N LEU A 369 17.49 1.24 5.04
CA LEU A 369 16.13 1.71 4.87
C LEU A 369 16.05 2.84 3.85
N ASP A 370 14.96 2.83 3.09
CA ASP A 370 14.29 4.04 2.64
C ASP A 370 13.68 4.73 3.87
N ASN A 371 14.06 5.99 4.08
CA ASN A 371 13.54 6.83 5.15
C ASN A 371 13.00 8.17 4.64
N GLY A 372 12.68 8.32 3.36
CA GLY A 372 12.18 9.55 2.76
C GLY A 372 10.95 10.08 3.49
N ASP A 373 10.00 9.21 3.82
CA ASP A 373 8.78 9.56 4.56
C ASP A 373 8.96 9.58 6.09
N THR A 374 10.16 9.27 6.59
CA THR A 374 10.43 9.25 8.03
C THR A 374 10.41 10.65 8.60
N LYS A 375 9.56 10.89 9.59
CA LYS A 375 9.44 12.18 10.28
C LYS A 375 10.29 12.21 11.54
N TRP A 376 11.57 12.57 11.40
CA TRP A 376 12.54 12.57 12.50
C TRP A 376 12.14 13.47 13.68
N ASP A 377 11.46 14.57 13.41
CA ASP A 377 10.96 15.54 14.38
C ASP A 377 9.44 15.38 14.67
N GLY A 378 8.83 14.34 14.09
CA GLY A 378 7.39 14.08 14.14
C GLY A 378 6.54 14.97 13.23
N LYS A 379 7.15 15.83 12.40
CA LYS A 379 6.42 16.80 11.56
C LYS A 379 6.72 16.65 10.08
N THR A 380 7.98 16.81 9.70
CA THR A 380 8.41 16.92 8.30
C THR A 380 9.06 15.63 7.84
N ALA A 381 8.67 15.13 6.66
CA ALA A 381 9.29 13.95 6.06
C ALA A 381 10.79 14.21 5.81
N SER A 382 11.63 13.18 5.91
CA SER A 382 13.08 13.33 5.77
C SER A 382 13.46 13.96 4.43
N LYS A 383 12.84 13.53 3.33
CA LYS A 383 13.09 14.10 2.00
C LYS A 383 12.73 15.58 1.85
N ASP A 384 11.78 16.06 2.65
CA ASP A 384 11.34 17.45 2.65
C ASP A 384 12.21 18.35 3.56
N LEU A 385 13.17 17.77 4.29
CA LEU A 385 14.12 18.54 5.11
C LEU A 385 15.22 19.17 4.23
N PRO A 386 15.88 20.25 4.70
CA PRO A 386 17.10 20.73 4.09
C PRO A 386 18.09 19.59 3.89
N ALA A 387 18.78 19.55 2.74
CA ALA A 387 19.68 18.46 2.36
C ALA A 387 20.64 18.02 3.48
N ALA A 388 21.20 18.96 4.24
CA ALA A 388 22.11 18.68 5.34
C ALA A 388 21.48 17.94 6.54
N ASP A 389 20.16 18.00 6.69
CA ASP A 389 19.40 17.38 7.79
C ASP A 389 18.77 16.04 7.42
N GLN A 390 18.81 15.69 6.13
CA GLN A 390 18.39 14.40 5.61
C GLN A 390 19.29 13.27 6.11
N LYS A 391 18.72 12.07 6.23
CA LYS A 391 19.39 10.90 6.79
C LYS A 391 18.56 9.64 6.57
N PHE A 392 19.24 8.51 6.69
CA PHE A 392 18.60 7.19 6.73
C PHE A 392 19.30 6.30 7.76
N ASP A 393 18.61 5.25 8.20
CA ASP A 393 19.11 4.25 9.12
C ASP A 393 19.43 2.93 8.39
N GLY A 394 20.33 2.16 8.98
CA GLY A 394 20.65 0.81 8.52
C GLY A 394 20.95 -0.13 9.69
N PHE A 395 20.86 -1.43 9.42
CA PHE A 395 20.97 -2.48 10.41
C PHE A 395 21.94 -3.54 9.95
N VAL A 396 22.79 -4.02 10.84
CA VAL A 396 23.48 -5.31 10.67
C VAL A 396 22.67 -6.35 11.42
N VAL A 397 22.24 -7.38 10.71
CA VAL A 397 21.43 -8.46 11.26
C VAL A 397 22.08 -9.81 11.01
N ARG A 398 21.84 -10.77 11.90
CA ARG A 398 22.11 -12.19 11.65
C ARG A 398 20.92 -12.79 10.92
N LEU A 399 21.16 -13.46 9.80
CA LEU A 399 20.14 -14.24 9.11
C LEU A 399 19.55 -15.27 10.08
N GLY A 400 18.23 -15.35 10.12
CA GLY A 400 17.48 -16.30 10.93
C GLY A 400 17.55 -17.71 10.37
N LYS A 401 16.97 -18.66 11.10
CA LYS A 401 16.74 -20.01 10.59
C LYS A 401 15.64 -20.02 9.53
N PRO A 402 15.59 -21.04 8.67
CA PRO A 402 14.41 -21.31 7.85
C PRO A 402 13.12 -21.22 8.67
N TRP A 403 12.21 -20.38 8.23
CA TRP A 403 10.89 -20.22 8.81
C TRP A 403 9.88 -21.05 8.03
N VAL A 404 8.98 -21.70 8.75
CA VAL A 404 7.87 -22.47 8.18
C VAL A 404 6.60 -21.88 8.74
N ASP A 405 5.77 -21.38 7.84
CA ASP A 405 4.47 -20.86 8.24
C ASP A 405 3.51 -22.00 8.58
N THR A 406 2.96 -21.93 9.78
CA THR A 406 1.96 -22.88 10.29
C THR A 406 0.73 -22.16 10.85
N ALA A 407 0.71 -20.83 10.80
CA ALA A 407 -0.40 -20.03 11.27
C ALA A 407 -1.40 -19.88 10.13
N ALA A 408 -2.69 -20.00 10.44
CA ALA A 408 -3.73 -19.64 9.49
C ALA A 408 -3.92 -18.11 9.46
N PRO A 409 -4.37 -17.55 8.31
CA PRO A 409 -4.80 -16.16 8.25
C PRO A 409 -5.80 -15.82 9.33
N LYS A 410 -5.68 -14.63 9.91
CA LYS A 410 -6.59 -14.06 10.90
C LYS A 410 -7.21 -12.80 10.35
N LEU A 411 -8.54 -12.73 10.39
CA LEU A 411 -9.25 -11.52 10.04
C LEU A 411 -8.97 -10.43 11.09
N GLN A 412 -8.38 -9.32 10.66
CA GLN A 412 -8.07 -8.16 11.49
C GLN A 412 -9.18 -7.12 11.42
N LYS A 413 -9.71 -6.89 10.21
CA LYS A 413 -10.66 -5.81 9.96
C LYS A 413 -11.67 -6.20 8.88
N SER A 414 -12.90 -5.73 9.03
CA SER A 414 -13.90 -5.77 7.97
C SER A 414 -14.47 -4.37 7.71
N MET A 415 -14.82 -4.11 6.46
CA MET A 415 -15.66 -2.98 6.06
C MET A 415 -16.82 -3.51 5.23
N PRO A 416 -18.09 -3.28 5.61
CA PRO A 416 -18.53 -2.64 6.85
C PRO A 416 -17.98 -3.34 8.11
N ALA A 417 -17.78 -2.57 9.17
CA ALA A 417 -17.42 -3.13 10.47
C ALA A 417 -18.55 -4.02 10.99
N ALA A 418 -18.23 -5.01 11.84
CA ALA A 418 -19.25 -5.84 12.47
C ALA A 418 -20.23 -4.98 13.28
N GLY A 419 -21.53 -5.26 13.14
CA GLY A 419 -22.62 -4.54 13.78
C GLY A 419 -22.92 -3.15 13.19
N ARG A 420 -22.27 -2.76 12.09
CA ARG A 420 -22.45 -1.43 11.48
C ARG A 420 -23.89 -1.21 11.03
N VAL A 421 -24.44 -0.03 11.29
CA VAL A 421 -25.79 0.37 10.86
C VAL A 421 -25.71 1.56 9.91
N GLY A 422 -26.62 1.61 8.96
CA GLY A 422 -26.68 2.70 8.00
C GLY A 422 -25.82 2.49 6.77
N VAL A 423 -25.41 1.26 6.49
CA VAL A 423 -24.50 0.97 5.38
C VAL A 423 -25.18 1.28 4.04
N ASN A 424 -24.44 1.85 3.09
CA ASN A 424 -24.95 2.16 1.76
C ASN A 424 -25.35 0.89 1.00
N LEU A 425 -26.31 1.02 0.09
CA LEU A 425 -26.90 -0.13 -0.62
C LEU A 425 -25.93 -0.74 -1.64
N ASP A 426 -25.03 0.06 -2.20
CA ASP A 426 -24.01 -0.32 -3.18
C ASP A 426 -22.65 -0.63 -2.54
N THR A 427 -22.62 -0.86 -1.23
CA THR A 427 -21.39 -1.14 -0.49
C THR A 427 -20.68 -2.38 -1.04
N SER A 428 -19.36 -2.30 -1.22
CA SER A 428 -18.51 -3.49 -1.31
C SER A 428 -18.10 -3.93 0.09
N ILE A 429 -17.94 -5.23 0.30
CA ILE A 429 -17.36 -5.74 1.54
C ILE A 429 -15.86 -5.97 1.36
N THR A 430 -15.07 -5.46 2.30
CA THR A 430 -13.62 -5.69 2.37
C THR A 430 -13.28 -6.45 3.65
N LEU A 431 -12.46 -7.48 3.55
CA LEU A 431 -11.91 -8.26 4.65
C LEU A 431 -10.38 -8.15 4.62
N SER A 432 -9.77 -7.62 5.67
CA SER A 432 -8.32 -7.47 5.79
C SER A 432 -7.76 -8.45 6.80
N PHE A 433 -6.75 -9.21 6.38
CA PHE A 433 -6.10 -10.26 7.17
C PHE A 433 -4.74 -9.81 7.69
N ASN A 434 -4.20 -10.58 8.64
CA ASN A 434 -2.87 -10.37 9.21
C ASN A 434 -1.70 -10.79 8.32
N GLU A 435 -1.99 -11.31 7.15
CA GLU A 435 -1.01 -11.83 6.20
C GLU A 435 -1.64 -11.90 4.81
N ALA A 436 -0.82 -12.18 3.80
CA ALA A 436 -1.30 -12.38 2.45
C ALA A 436 -2.24 -13.58 2.36
N VAL A 437 -3.35 -13.44 1.64
CA VAL A 437 -4.35 -14.48 1.49
C VAL A 437 -4.52 -14.93 0.04
N ARG A 438 -5.09 -16.12 -0.12
CA ARG A 438 -5.47 -16.78 -1.37
C ARG A 438 -6.89 -17.29 -1.26
N LEU A 439 -7.53 -17.46 -2.41
CA LEU A 439 -8.80 -18.17 -2.50
C LEU A 439 -8.52 -19.68 -2.41
N GLY A 440 -9.13 -20.34 -1.44
CA GLY A 440 -9.05 -21.79 -1.28
C GLY A 440 -10.32 -22.49 -1.76
N SER A 441 -10.56 -23.69 -1.23
CA SER A 441 -11.76 -24.46 -1.51
C SER A 441 -12.90 -24.06 -0.56
N GLY A 442 -14.00 -23.56 -1.11
CA GLY A 442 -15.17 -23.16 -0.32
C GLY A 442 -15.80 -21.90 -0.87
N SER A 443 -16.83 -21.45 -0.16
CA SER A 443 -17.57 -20.24 -0.51
C SER A 443 -17.50 -19.20 0.60
N ILE A 444 -17.63 -17.95 0.18
CA ILE A 444 -17.95 -16.81 1.03
C ILE A 444 -19.34 -16.38 0.62
N VAL A 445 -20.26 -16.29 1.58
CA VAL A 445 -21.68 -16.13 1.27
C VAL A 445 -22.22 -14.90 1.98
N LEU A 446 -22.81 -13.99 1.22
CA LEU A 446 -23.60 -12.88 1.74
C LEU A 446 -25.04 -13.36 1.92
N HIS A 447 -25.54 -13.23 3.14
CA HIS A 447 -26.92 -13.55 3.51
C HIS A 447 -27.66 -12.29 3.94
N LYS A 448 -28.98 -12.28 3.75
CA LYS A 448 -29.88 -11.46 4.57
C LYS A 448 -29.98 -12.03 5.98
N ALA A 449 -30.39 -11.20 6.93
CA ALA A 449 -30.58 -11.58 8.33
C ALA A 449 -31.62 -12.70 8.56
N ASP A 450 -32.51 -12.94 7.60
CA ASP A 450 -33.46 -14.08 7.61
C ASP A 450 -32.83 -15.42 7.19
N GLY A 451 -31.53 -15.41 6.82
CA GLY A 451 -30.76 -16.56 6.38
C GLY A 451 -30.75 -16.78 4.87
N SER A 452 -31.57 -16.05 4.10
CA SER A 452 -31.60 -16.19 2.64
C SER A 452 -30.27 -15.75 2.02
N VAL A 453 -29.81 -16.53 1.02
CA VAL A 453 -28.57 -16.23 0.29
C VAL A 453 -28.83 -15.13 -0.72
N ILE A 454 -28.02 -14.07 -0.65
CA ILE A 454 -28.01 -12.99 -1.63
C ILE A 454 -26.97 -13.27 -2.69
N GLU A 455 -25.78 -13.64 -2.25
CA GLU A 455 -24.66 -13.82 -3.16
C GLU A 455 -23.65 -14.81 -2.61
N THR A 456 -23.05 -15.59 -3.52
CA THR A 456 -21.99 -16.54 -3.21
C THR A 456 -20.74 -16.18 -4.03
N PHE A 457 -19.64 -15.97 -3.33
CA PHE A 457 -18.31 -15.72 -3.87
C PHE A 457 -17.43 -16.94 -3.66
N HIS A 458 -16.63 -17.30 -4.66
CA HIS A 458 -15.73 -18.46 -4.63
C HIS A 458 -14.62 -18.27 -5.68
N THR A 459 -13.68 -19.21 -5.77
CA THR A 459 -12.50 -19.08 -6.66
C THR A 459 -12.80 -18.89 -8.16
N ASN A 460 -14.03 -19.16 -8.62
CA ASN A 460 -14.42 -18.95 -10.02
C ASN A 460 -15.26 -17.68 -10.22
N SER A 461 -15.46 -16.88 -9.17
CA SER A 461 -16.14 -15.60 -9.28
C SER A 461 -15.34 -14.64 -10.19
N PRO A 462 -16.01 -13.83 -11.04
CA PRO A 462 -15.32 -12.84 -11.86
C PRO A 462 -14.52 -11.85 -11.01
N ALA A 463 -13.38 -11.36 -11.51
CA ALA A 463 -12.54 -10.37 -10.84
C ALA A 463 -13.28 -9.05 -10.53
N ALA A 464 -14.35 -8.73 -11.26
CA ALA A 464 -15.21 -7.58 -10.93
C ALA A 464 -15.98 -7.75 -9.61
N ARG A 465 -16.14 -9.00 -9.13
CA ARG A 465 -16.92 -9.36 -7.94
C ARG A 465 -16.05 -9.82 -6.77
N LEU A 466 -14.89 -10.42 -7.05
CA LEU A 466 -13.99 -10.95 -6.05
C LEU A 466 -12.56 -10.56 -6.38
N GLN A 467 -11.95 -9.74 -5.54
CA GLN A 467 -10.61 -9.21 -5.74
C GLN A 467 -9.75 -9.56 -4.54
N VAL A 468 -8.57 -10.11 -4.78
CA VAL A 468 -7.54 -10.34 -3.77
C VAL A 468 -6.38 -9.42 -4.06
N ALA A 469 -5.99 -8.62 -3.08
CA ALA A 469 -4.80 -7.79 -3.14
C ALA A 469 -4.02 -7.97 -1.85
N PHE A 470 -2.93 -8.75 -1.91
CA PHE A 470 -2.09 -9.09 -0.76
C PHE A 470 -2.91 -9.67 0.41
N ASN A 471 -3.17 -8.90 1.47
CA ASN A 471 -3.93 -9.31 2.66
C ASN A 471 -5.42 -8.89 2.62
N VAL A 472 -5.87 -8.26 1.54
CA VAL A 472 -7.21 -7.68 1.43
C VAL A 472 -8.05 -8.46 0.42
N LEU A 473 -9.23 -8.88 0.86
CA LEU A 473 -10.25 -9.49 0.03
C LEU A 473 -11.44 -8.54 -0.14
N LYS A 474 -11.77 -8.17 -1.37
CA LYS A 474 -12.92 -7.31 -1.68
C LYS A 474 -14.00 -8.10 -2.43
N LEU A 475 -15.21 -8.06 -1.87
CA LEU A 475 -16.43 -8.68 -2.36
C LEU A 475 -17.35 -7.57 -2.87
N VAL A 476 -17.76 -7.63 -4.14
CA VAL A 476 -18.65 -6.64 -4.74
C VAL A 476 -19.98 -7.33 -5.09
N PRO A 477 -21.06 -7.05 -4.35
CA PRO A 477 -22.39 -7.52 -4.70
C PRO A 477 -22.80 -7.08 -6.11
N THR A 478 -23.53 -7.93 -6.81
CA THR A 478 -23.98 -7.69 -8.20
C THR A 478 -25.09 -6.66 -8.33
N ALA A 479 -25.85 -6.44 -7.27
CA ALA A 479 -26.96 -5.50 -7.23
C ALA A 479 -26.97 -4.75 -5.88
N PRO A 480 -27.53 -3.52 -5.85
CA PRO A 480 -27.74 -2.82 -4.59
C PRO A 480 -28.56 -3.68 -3.60
N LEU A 481 -28.15 -3.62 -2.34
CA LEU A 481 -28.85 -4.24 -1.22
C LEU A 481 -30.18 -3.52 -0.92
N GLU A 482 -31.05 -4.18 -0.16
CA GLU A 482 -32.35 -3.63 0.23
C GLU A 482 -32.21 -2.63 1.38
N LEU A 483 -33.10 -1.63 1.41
CA LEU A 483 -33.17 -0.64 2.49
C LEU A 483 -33.51 -1.30 3.83
N SER A 484 -33.02 -0.72 4.93
CA SER A 484 -33.35 -1.12 6.31
C SER A 484 -33.22 -2.62 6.60
N THR A 485 -32.29 -3.30 5.94
CA THR A 485 -32.19 -4.75 5.95
C THR A 485 -30.87 -5.18 6.60
N GLY A 486 -30.97 -6.14 7.52
CA GLY A 486 -29.79 -6.78 8.11
C GLY A 486 -29.18 -7.78 7.13
N TYR A 487 -27.85 -7.82 7.09
CA TYR A 487 -27.06 -8.75 6.31
C TYR A 487 -25.95 -9.33 7.18
N TYR A 488 -25.45 -10.50 6.80
CA TYR A 488 -24.25 -11.07 7.38
C TYR A 488 -23.47 -11.90 6.38
N ILE A 489 -22.21 -12.15 6.70
CA ILE A 489 -21.31 -12.95 5.86
C ILE A 489 -20.93 -14.22 6.59
N THR A 490 -21.02 -15.34 5.88
CA THR A 490 -20.38 -16.58 6.28
C THR A 490 -19.20 -16.87 5.37
N VAL A 491 -18.22 -17.58 5.92
CA VAL A 491 -17.02 -18.01 5.22
C VAL A 491 -16.84 -19.49 5.53
N ASP A 492 -16.89 -20.34 4.51
CA ASP A 492 -16.59 -21.75 4.69
C ASP A 492 -15.14 -21.91 5.20
N ALA A 493 -14.91 -22.93 6.02
CA ALA A 493 -13.54 -23.35 6.32
C ALA A 493 -12.81 -23.66 5.01
N ASN A 494 -11.56 -23.21 4.88
CA ASN A 494 -10.73 -23.31 3.66
C ASN A 494 -11.13 -22.43 2.47
N ALA A 495 -12.19 -21.62 2.55
CA ALA A 495 -12.50 -20.67 1.46
C ALA A 495 -11.37 -19.64 1.25
N ILE A 496 -10.58 -19.39 2.31
CA ILE A 496 -9.43 -18.50 2.32
C ILE A 496 -8.25 -19.27 2.92
N THR A 497 -7.09 -19.20 2.27
CA THR A 497 -5.82 -19.78 2.77
C THR A 497 -4.70 -18.75 2.69
N ASP A 498 -3.56 -19.03 3.30
CA ASP A 498 -2.31 -18.30 3.04
C ASP A 498 -1.53 -18.91 1.85
N ALA A 499 -0.27 -18.51 1.71
CA ALA A 499 0.64 -19.06 0.72
C ALA A 499 1.20 -20.46 1.05
N ALA A 500 1.29 -20.81 2.33
CA ALA A 500 1.77 -22.10 2.83
C ALA A 500 0.68 -23.20 2.81
N GLY A 501 -0.57 -22.82 2.58
CA GLY A 501 -1.73 -23.71 2.58
C GLY A 501 -2.46 -23.79 3.92
N ASN A 502 -2.12 -22.96 4.91
CA ASN A 502 -2.88 -22.89 6.15
C ASN A 502 -4.23 -22.21 5.88
N ALA A 503 -5.30 -22.86 6.32
CA ALA A 503 -6.66 -22.42 6.01
C ALA A 503 -7.25 -21.55 7.10
N PHE A 504 -7.88 -20.44 6.71
CA PHE A 504 -8.74 -19.69 7.61
C PHE A 504 -9.86 -20.60 8.10
N ALA A 505 -10.10 -20.59 9.42
CA ALA A 505 -11.08 -21.46 10.08
C ALA A 505 -12.53 -21.24 9.60
N GLY A 506 -12.80 -20.13 8.93
CA GLY A 506 -14.12 -19.74 8.47
C GLY A 506 -14.92 -18.99 9.52
N ILE A 507 -16.11 -18.55 9.11
CA ILE A 507 -17.08 -17.79 9.91
C ILE A 507 -18.45 -18.41 9.64
N SER A 508 -18.98 -19.15 10.61
CA SER A 508 -20.34 -19.71 10.56
C SER A 508 -21.35 -18.93 11.39
N ASP A 509 -20.86 -18.08 12.31
CA ASP A 509 -21.69 -17.26 13.19
C ASP A 509 -22.18 -16.00 12.46
N ALA A 510 -23.50 -15.92 12.27
CA ALA A 510 -24.17 -14.83 11.58
C ALA A 510 -24.01 -13.46 12.25
N THR A 511 -23.51 -13.40 13.48
CA THR A 511 -23.30 -12.13 14.20
C THR A 511 -21.90 -11.55 14.02
N LYS A 512 -20.91 -12.37 13.60
CA LYS A 512 -19.51 -11.95 13.54
C LYS A 512 -19.23 -10.89 12.48
N LEU A 513 -19.90 -10.99 11.33
CA LEU A 513 -19.78 -10.06 10.20
C LEU A 513 -21.15 -9.57 9.74
N SER A 514 -22.01 -9.19 10.70
CA SER A 514 -23.31 -8.61 10.39
C SER A 514 -23.25 -7.10 10.19
N PHE A 515 -24.11 -6.56 9.35
CA PHE A 515 -24.36 -5.12 9.22
C PHE A 515 -25.81 -4.86 8.83
N THR A 516 -26.28 -3.62 8.95
CA THR A 516 -27.63 -3.21 8.54
C THR A 516 -27.53 -2.04 7.57
N THR A 517 -28.21 -2.16 6.44
CA THR A 517 -28.25 -1.11 5.43
C THR A 517 -29.05 0.10 5.91
N THR A 518 -28.78 1.24 5.28
CA THR A 518 -29.47 2.50 5.53
C THR A 518 -30.99 2.39 5.35
N ALA A 519 -31.72 3.18 6.15
CA ALA A 519 -33.16 3.41 5.96
C ALA A 519 -33.47 4.41 4.84
N GLY A 520 -32.44 4.90 4.14
CA GLY A 520 -32.51 5.90 3.10
C GLY A 520 -31.91 7.21 3.56
N ALA A 521 -31.43 8.00 2.60
CA ALA A 521 -30.80 9.29 2.81
C ALA A 521 -31.71 10.22 3.64
N THR A 522 -31.12 10.91 4.61
CA THR A 522 -31.82 11.89 5.43
C THR A 522 -31.95 13.21 4.66
N PRO A 523 -33.16 13.75 4.44
CA PRO A 523 -33.32 15.08 3.88
C PRO A 523 -32.75 16.14 4.83
N LEU A 524 -31.98 17.07 4.29
CA LEU A 524 -31.36 18.16 5.04
C LEU A 524 -31.91 19.52 4.59
N VAL A 525 -31.99 20.45 5.54
CA VAL A 525 -32.39 21.85 5.33
C VAL A 525 -31.42 22.81 6.02
N ALA A 526 -31.52 24.10 5.71
CA ALA A 526 -30.73 25.14 6.39
C ALA A 526 -30.92 25.04 7.92
N GLY A 527 -29.80 25.02 8.65
CA GLY A 527 -29.78 24.78 10.09
C GLY A 527 -29.39 23.36 10.51
N ASP A 528 -29.39 22.39 9.59
CA ASP A 528 -28.96 21.01 9.89
C ASP A 528 -27.43 20.82 9.81
N LEU A 529 -26.68 21.82 9.34
CA LEU A 529 -25.22 21.79 9.15
C LEU A 529 -24.61 23.18 9.40
N LEU A 530 -23.41 23.23 9.98
CA LEU A 530 -22.59 24.45 10.10
C LEU A 530 -21.13 24.18 9.76
N PHE A 531 -20.46 25.12 9.10
CA PHE A 531 -19.01 25.10 9.00
C PHE A 531 -18.35 25.41 10.35
N MET A 532 -17.22 24.77 10.60
CA MET A 532 -16.41 24.87 11.83
C MET A 532 -14.95 25.19 11.56
N ALA A 533 -14.49 25.06 10.32
CA ALA A 533 -13.16 25.47 9.91
C ALA A 533 -13.12 25.66 8.38
N ALA A 534 -12.20 26.50 7.90
CA ALA A 534 -11.75 26.51 6.52
C ALA A 534 -10.31 27.07 6.44
N ASN A 535 -9.45 26.38 5.71
CA ASN A 535 -8.05 26.71 5.43
C ASN A 535 -7.90 27.01 3.95
N ALA A 536 -7.29 28.15 3.63
CA ALA A 536 -6.89 28.57 2.27
C ALA A 536 -5.38 28.38 2.02
N GLU A 537 -4.71 27.68 2.93
CA GLU A 537 -3.29 27.40 2.90
C GLU A 537 -3.04 25.97 3.37
N ALA A 538 -1.97 25.37 2.81
CA ALA A 538 -1.71 23.95 2.94
C ALA A 538 -1.80 23.43 4.39
N PRO A 539 -2.61 22.38 4.67
CA PRO A 539 -3.52 21.74 3.72
C PRO A 539 -4.81 22.56 3.50
N ASP A 540 -5.24 22.71 2.23
CA ASP A 540 -6.57 23.27 1.93
C ASP A 540 -7.64 22.29 2.37
N ALA A 541 -8.42 22.71 3.35
CA ALA A 541 -9.42 21.87 3.98
C ALA A 541 -10.48 22.72 4.65
N TYR A 542 -11.67 22.16 4.83
CA TYR A 542 -12.70 22.72 5.68
C TYR A 542 -13.37 21.63 6.50
N ALA A 543 -14.03 22.04 7.57
CA ALA A 543 -14.77 21.13 8.42
C ALA A 543 -16.18 21.65 8.66
N PHE A 544 -17.12 20.73 8.82
CA PHE A 544 -18.49 21.02 9.17
C PHE A 544 -18.99 20.09 10.27
N VAL A 545 -19.99 20.55 11.01
CA VAL A 545 -20.74 19.74 11.96
C VAL A 545 -22.15 19.49 11.46
N LEU A 546 -22.60 18.24 11.61
CA LEU A 546 -23.98 17.84 11.45
C LEU A 546 -24.76 18.23 12.71
N LEU A 547 -25.75 19.12 12.61
CA LEU A 547 -26.66 19.44 13.71
C LEU A 547 -27.88 18.52 13.78
N LYS A 548 -28.01 17.65 12.76
CA LYS A 548 -29.03 16.61 12.66
C LYS A 548 -28.36 15.27 12.39
N ALA A 549 -28.89 14.21 12.98
CA ALA A 549 -28.40 12.86 12.69
C ALA A 549 -28.74 12.51 11.23
N VAL A 550 -27.80 11.88 10.52
CA VAL A 550 -27.99 11.50 9.12
C VAL A 550 -27.79 10.01 8.96
N ASN A 551 -28.58 9.40 8.09
CA ASN A 551 -28.39 8.02 7.70
C ASN A 551 -27.29 7.90 6.63
N GLY A 552 -26.72 6.72 6.45
CA GLY A 552 -25.82 6.50 5.32
C GLY A 552 -26.53 6.69 3.98
N GLY A 553 -25.77 7.10 2.98
CA GLY A 553 -26.27 7.55 1.69
C GLY A 553 -26.76 9.00 1.69
N THR A 554 -26.77 9.70 2.83
CA THR A 554 -27.05 11.14 2.86
C THR A 554 -25.93 11.90 2.16
N GLN A 555 -26.29 12.74 1.20
CA GLN A 555 -25.35 13.50 0.38
C GLN A 555 -25.41 15.01 0.66
N VAL A 556 -24.24 15.64 0.64
CA VAL A 556 -24.09 17.10 0.61
C VAL A 556 -23.20 17.45 -0.58
N LEU A 557 -23.72 18.28 -1.48
CA LEU A 557 -22.95 18.89 -2.55
C LEU A 557 -22.13 20.04 -1.96
N PHE A 558 -20.83 20.03 -2.25
CA PHE A 558 -19.93 21.12 -1.95
C PHE A 558 -19.40 21.73 -3.24
N THR A 559 -19.34 23.06 -3.27
CA THR A 559 -18.78 23.82 -4.38
C THR A 559 -18.34 25.19 -3.89
N ASP A 560 -17.28 25.71 -4.49
CA ASP A 560 -16.80 27.08 -4.32
C ASP A 560 -17.21 28.00 -5.47
N ARG A 561 -17.92 27.45 -6.48
CA ARG A 561 -18.24 28.17 -7.71
C ARG A 561 -18.87 29.53 -7.44
N ASP A 562 -18.45 30.54 -8.20
CA ASP A 562 -18.94 31.91 -8.05
C ASP A 562 -20.47 32.01 -8.26
N ARG A 563 -21.25 31.92 -7.17
CA ARG A 563 -22.71 31.88 -7.22
C ARG A 563 -23.27 33.17 -7.78
N LYS A 564 -23.98 33.07 -8.91
CA LYS A 564 -24.89 34.10 -9.43
C LYS A 564 -26.27 33.94 -8.80
N ALA A 565 -26.88 35.03 -8.35
CA ALA A 565 -28.26 35.01 -7.85
C ALA A 565 -29.26 34.69 -8.98
N GLY A 566 -30.35 33.98 -8.66
CA GLY A 566 -31.43 33.67 -9.61
C GLY A 566 -31.57 32.17 -9.89
N THR A 567 -32.18 31.77 -11.01
CA THR A 567 -32.48 30.36 -11.33
C THR A 567 -31.36 29.61 -12.06
N THR A 568 -30.26 30.29 -12.37
CA THR A 568 -29.09 29.74 -13.08
C THR A 568 -27.85 29.73 -12.18
N GLU A 569 -28.07 29.43 -10.90
CA GLU A 569 -27.01 29.31 -9.90
C GLU A 569 -25.97 28.29 -10.42
N PHE A 570 -24.74 28.74 -10.66
CA PHE A 570 -23.60 27.95 -11.19
C PHE A 570 -23.68 27.49 -12.66
N ALA A 571 -24.65 27.96 -13.45
CA ALA A 571 -24.81 27.53 -14.83
C ALA A 571 -23.59 27.88 -15.71
N GLY A 572 -23.11 26.89 -16.46
CA GLY A 572 -22.02 27.05 -17.44
C GLY A 572 -20.61 27.01 -16.84
N ILE A 573 -20.47 26.76 -15.54
CA ILE A 573 -19.18 26.58 -14.86
C ILE A 573 -18.91 25.07 -14.76
N THR A 574 -17.73 24.61 -15.19
CA THR A 574 -17.37 23.18 -15.17
C THR A 574 -15.94 22.91 -14.73
N ASN A 575 -15.13 23.94 -14.51
CA ASN A 575 -13.69 23.88 -14.24
C ASN A 575 -13.33 24.35 -12.82
N GLU A 576 -14.30 24.39 -11.92
CA GLU A 576 -14.17 24.78 -10.51
C GLU A 576 -14.75 23.67 -9.62
N THR A 577 -14.36 23.66 -8.34
CA THR A 577 -14.62 22.61 -7.37
C THR A 577 -16.11 22.29 -7.30
N ALA A 578 -16.44 21.02 -7.51
CA ALA A 578 -17.78 20.51 -7.29
C ALA A 578 -17.71 19.01 -7.02
N PHE A 579 -18.28 18.59 -5.89
CA PHE A 579 -18.31 17.20 -5.48
C PHE A 579 -19.47 16.92 -4.52
N PHE A 580 -19.81 15.65 -4.37
CA PHE A 580 -20.66 15.18 -3.28
C PHE A 580 -19.80 14.57 -2.18
N TRP A 581 -20.06 14.95 -0.93
CA TRP A 581 -19.77 14.12 0.23
C TRP A 581 -20.97 13.21 0.50
N THR A 582 -20.72 11.94 0.82
CA THR A 582 -21.74 10.95 1.16
C THR A 582 -21.42 10.30 2.51
N ALA A 583 -22.38 10.29 3.44
CA ALA A 583 -22.25 9.52 4.67
C ALA A 583 -22.21 8.02 4.35
N ASP A 584 -21.21 7.31 4.88
CA ASP A 584 -21.00 5.85 4.70
C ASP A 584 -21.74 5.00 5.76
N GLN A 585 -22.41 5.67 6.69
CA GLN A 585 -23.17 5.10 7.81
C GLN A 585 -24.16 6.10 8.37
N ASN A 586 -24.93 5.64 9.35
CA ASN A 586 -25.61 6.53 10.26
C ASN A 586 -24.57 7.31 11.08
N LEU A 587 -24.59 8.64 10.97
CA LEU A 587 -23.77 9.55 11.75
C LEU A 587 -24.67 10.30 12.75
N PRO A 588 -24.34 10.30 14.05
CA PRO A 588 -25.12 11.02 15.03
C PRO A 588 -25.03 12.54 14.83
N ALA A 589 -26.04 13.25 15.32
CA ALA A 589 -25.97 14.70 15.41
C ALA A 589 -24.80 15.11 16.32
N GLY A 590 -24.12 16.19 15.97
CA GLY A 590 -22.87 16.66 16.54
C GLY A 590 -21.62 16.12 15.84
N THR A 591 -21.72 15.17 14.91
CA THR A 591 -20.55 14.65 14.18
C THR A 591 -19.85 15.76 13.39
N ILE A 592 -18.54 15.89 13.58
CA ILE A 592 -17.68 16.80 12.80
C ILE A 592 -17.00 15.99 11.71
N VAL A 593 -17.04 16.51 10.49
CA VAL A 593 -16.41 15.97 9.28
C VAL A 593 -15.45 17.01 8.74
N THR A 594 -14.24 16.57 8.39
CA THR A 594 -13.24 17.36 7.66
C THR A 594 -13.19 16.88 6.22
N ILE A 595 -13.15 17.82 5.28
CA ILE A 595 -12.88 17.56 3.87
C ILE A 595 -11.58 18.28 3.49
N GLN A 596 -10.60 17.52 3.02
CA GLN A 596 -9.37 18.02 2.42
C GLN A 596 -9.55 18.11 0.90
N THR A 597 -9.24 19.27 0.33
CA THR A 597 -9.49 19.59 -1.08
C THR A 597 -8.23 19.85 -1.90
N ASP A 598 -7.04 19.94 -1.31
CA ASP A 598 -5.75 20.04 -2.02
C ASP A 598 -5.14 18.67 -2.33
N VAL A 599 -5.91 17.80 -2.97
CA VAL A 599 -5.51 16.42 -3.28
C VAL A 599 -5.66 16.11 -4.76
N THR A 600 -4.98 15.07 -5.23
CA THR A 600 -5.22 14.49 -6.58
C THR A 600 -6.37 13.49 -6.51
N GLY A 601 -7.32 13.56 -7.44
CA GLY A 601 -8.49 12.66 -7.47
C GLY A 601 -9.68 13.27 -6.73
N ASN A 602 -10.46 12.49 -5.98
CA ASN A 602 -11.56 13.04 -5.18
C ASN A 602 -11.03 13.70 -3.89
N PRO A 603 -11.72 14.72 -3.34
CA PRO A 603 -11.46 15.21 -1.99
C PRO A 603 -11.44 14.10 -0.92
N ILE A 604 -10.59 14.23 0.10
CA ILE A 604 -10.51 13.24 1.18
C ILE A 604 -11.43 13.67 2.32
N ALA A 605 -12.23 12.75 2.83
CA ALA A 605 -13.07 12.97 4.01
C ALA A 605 -12.61 12.06 5.15
N ASP A 606 -12.49 12.59 6.37
CA ASP A 606 -12.19 11.78 7.56
C ASP A 606 -13.33 10.82 7.92
N LYS A 607 -14.57 11.17 7.52
CA LYS A 607 -15.79 10.36 7.70
C LYS A 607 -16.65 10.44 6.43
N GLY A 608 -17.20 9.32 5.98
CA GLY A 608 -17.86 9.24 4.69
C GLY A 608 -16.86 9.16 3.54
N PHE A 609 -17.32 9.43 2.32
CA PHE A 609 -16.49 9.50 1.13
C PHE A 609 -16.95 10.62 0.22
N THR A 610 -16.11 11.01 -0.73
CA THR A 610 -16.47 12.02 -1.73
C THR A 610 -16.37 11.49 -3.17
N LEU A 611 -17.09 12.14 -4.08
CA LEU A 611 -17.01 11.93 -5.52
C LEU A 611 -17.10 13.29 -6.23
N GLY A 612 -16.07 13.64 -7.00
CA GLY A 612 -16.00 14.87 -7.78
C GLY A 612 -14.63 15.48 -7.81
N SER A 613 -14.52 16.73 -8.24
CA SER A 613 -13.22 17.39 -8.36
C SER A 613 -12.80 18.08 -7.07
N PRO A 614 -11.51 17.99 -6.71
CA PRO A 614 -10.90 18.76 -5.65
C PRO A 614 -10.61 20.18 -6.15
N GLY A 615 -10.11 21.05 -5.29
CA GLY A 615 -9.74 22.40 -5.68
C GLY A 615 -9.20 23.22 -4.52
N GLY A 616 -8.44 24.24 -4.89
CA GLY A 616 -7.80 25.12 -3.92
C GLY A 616 -8.79 26.16 -3.38
N ILE A 617 -8.54 26.64 -2.17
CA ILE A 617 -9.39 27.64 -1.52
C ILE A 617 -8.72 29.01 -1.67
N GLY A 618 -9.37 29.92 -2.40
CA GLY A 618 -8.76 31.18 -2.85
C GLY A 618 -8.71 32.33 -1.82
N LYS A 619 -8.20 33.48 -2.29
CA LYS A 619 -8.12 34.75 -1.53
C LYS A 619 -9.46 35.48 -1.41
N SER A 620 -10.49 35.02 -2.11
CA SER A 620 -11.84 35.55 -2.10
C SER A 620 -12.74 34.40 -2.50
N GLU A 621 -13.21 33.65 -1.52
CA GLU A 621 -13.89 32.38 -1.79
C GLU A 621 -15.13 32.20 -0.92
N THR A 622 -16.20 31.64 -1.49
CA THR A 622 -17.36 31.20 -0.70
C THR A 622 -17.66 29.74 -1.02
N ILE A 623 -17.55 28.90 0.01
CA ILE A 623 -17.89 27.49 -0.08
C ILE A 623 -19.36 27.31 0.30
N TYR A 624 -20.11 26.62 -0.56
CA TYR A 624 -21.53 26.32 -0.39
C TYR A 624 -21.70 24.85 -0.03
N ALA A 625 -22.49 24.58 1.02
CA ALA A 625 -22.99 23.24 1.34
C ALA A 625 -24.47 23.14 0.93
N ILE A 626 -24.82 22.17 0.09
CA ILE A 626 -26.15 22.09 -0.54
C ILE A 626 -26.70 20.66 -0.42
N ALA A 627 -27.91 20.52 0.10
CA ALA A 627 -28.61 19.24 0.15
C ALA A 627 -29.55 19.07 -1.03
N GLY A 628 -29.41 17.95 -1.72
CA GLY A 628 -30.07 17.77 -3.01
C GLY A 628 -29.40 18.64 -4.08
N GLY A 629 -29.40 18.14 -5.30
CA GLY A 629 -28.70 18.75 -6.41
C GLY A 629 -28.23 17.66 -7.37
N THR A 630 -27.87 18.07 -8.58
CA THR A 630 -27.41 17.15 -9.62
C THR A 630 -26.20 17.75 -10.28
N ILE A 631 -25.16 16.93 -10.45
CA ILE A 631 -23.97 17.27 -11.22
C ILE A 631 -23.89 16.32 -12.41
N ALA A 632 -24.13 16.85 -13.61
CA ALA A 632 -24.00 16.10 -14.85
C ALA A 632 -22.52 15.96 -15.23
N GLY A 633 -22.09 14.74 -15.57
CA GLY A 633 -20.68 14.48 -15.90
C GLY A 633 -19.74 14.50 -14.69
N LEU A 634 -20.28 14.34 -13.47
CA LEU A 634 -19.49 14.09 -12.27
C LEU A 634 -18.82 12.71 -12.38
N ASP A 635 -17.52 12.66 -12.08
CA ASP A 635 -16.76 11.41 -12.03
C ASP A 635 -15.57 11.59 -11.05
N ASN A 636 -14.78 10.54 -10.88
CA ASN A 636 -13.58 10.56 -10.04
C ASN A 636 -12.63 11.70 -10.43
N GLY A 637 -12.48 12.69 -9.54
CA GLY A 637 -11.67 13.89 -9.78
C GLY A 637 -12.26 14.90 -10.78
N GLN A 638 -13.48 14.68 -11.29
CA GLN A 638 -14.10 15.50 -12.33
C GLN A 638 -15.33 16.25 -11.81
N ALA A 639 -15.37 17.57 -12.03
CA ALA A 639 -16.32 18.45 -11.36
C ALA A 639 -17.71 18.47 -12.02
N GLY A 640 -17.79 18.07 -13.29
CA GLY A 640 -19.00 18.13 -14.09
C GLY A 640 -19.69 19.51 -14.10
N GLN A 641 -20.95 19.52 -14.50
CA GLN A 641 -21.82 20.69 -14.51
C GLN A 641 -22.92 20.53 -13.46
N ILE A 642 -23.04 21.48 -12.53
CA ILE A 642 -24.20 21.57 -11.64
C ILE A 642 -25.43 21.93 -12.50
N THR A 643 -26.36 20.99 -12.63
CA THR A 643 -27.59 21.14 -13.45
C THR A 643 -28.84 21.38 -12.61
N ALA A 644 -28.77 21.09 -11.31
CA ALA A 644 -29.81 21.42 -10.35
C ALA A 644 -29.19 21.72 -8.99
N VAL A 645 -29.72 22.75 -8.33
CA VAL A 645 -29.35 23.15 -6.97
C VAL A 645 -30.51 22.82 -6.05
N GLY A 646 -30.23 22.16 -4.92
CA GLY A 646 -31.22 21.86 -3.90
C GLY A 646 -31.27 22.92 -2.80
N ASN A 647 -31.43 22.47 -1.55
CA ASN A 647 -31.51 23.32 -0.38
C ASN A 647 -30.11 23.75 0.06
N HIS A 648 -29.81 25.04 0.00
CA HIS A 648 -28.61 25.60 0.62
C HIS A 648 -28.64 25.38 2.15
N LEU A 649 -27.61 24.73 2.68
CA LEU A 649 -27.51 24.36 4.09
C LEU A 649 -26.73 25.40 4.90
N ALA A 650 -25.54 25.75 4.42
CA ALA A 650 -24.59 26.65 5.07
C ALA A 650 -23.60 27.21 4.05
N THR A 651 -22.95 28.31 4.41
CA THR A 651 -21.83 28.87 3.63
C THR A 651 -20.69 29.29 4.55
N ILE A 652 -19.46 29.23 4.05
CA ILE A 652 -18.32 29.88 4.68
C ILE A 652 -17.56 30.72 3.64
N THR A 653 -17.32 31.99 3.96
CA THR A 653 -16.60 32.94 3.09
C THR A 653 -15.24 33.28 3.69
N LEU A 654 -14.19 33.24 2.87
CA LEU A 654 -12.79 33.51 3.24
C LEU A 654 -12.18 34.64 2.39
N GLY A 655 -11.37 35.48 3.02
CA GLY A 655 -10.54 36.47 2.32
C GLY A 655 -11.32 37.69 1.84
N GLY A 656 -11.54 37.88 0.55
CA GLY A 656 -12.45 38.90 0.04
C GLY A 656 -13.90 38.43 0.04
N ALA A 657 -14.84 39.37 -0.17
CA ALA A 657 -16.21 38.99 -0.48
C ALA A 657 -16.27 38.32 -1.87
N ALA A 658 -16.86 37.13 -1.95
CA ALA A 658 -17.04 36.37 -3.19
C ALA A 658 -18.39 35.66 -3.20
N GLY A 659 -19.00 35.56 -4.38
CA GLY A 659 -20.33 34.98 -4.55
C GLY A 659 -21.45 35.68 -3.76
N THR A 660 -22.69 35.26 -4.00
CA THR A 660 -23.87 35.78 -3.29
C THR A 660 -24.37 34.77 -2.26
N ILE A 661 -24.57 35.19 -1.01
CA ILE A 661 -25.11 34.31 0.06
C ILE A 661 -26.61 34.10 -0.15
N PRO A 662 -27.12 32.85 -0.17
CA PRO A 662 -28.55 32.57 -0.32
C PRO A 662 -29.39 33.09 0.86
N ASP A 663 -30.59 33.60 0.58
CA ASP A 663 -31.50 34.12 1.62
C ASP A 663 -31.86 33.09 2.69
N ALA A 664 -31.98 31.81 2.32
CA ALA A 664 -32.24 30.72 3.25
C ALA A 664 -31.11 30.55 4.28
N VAL A 665 -29.86 30.69 3.85
CA VAL A 665 -28.66 30.62 4.70
C VAL A 665 -28.57 31.84 5.61
N THR A 666 -28.85 33.03 5.06
CA THR A 666 -28.92 34.29 5.82
C THR A 666 -30.01 34.21 6.90
N THR A 667 -31.20 33.74 6.55
CA THR A 667 -32.35 33.62 7.47
C THR A 667 -32.08 32.60 8.57
N ALA A 668 -31.45 31.48 8.25
CA ALA A 668 -31.09 30.45 9.23
C ALA A 668 -29.85 30.83 10.08
N GLY A 669 -29.14 31.89 9.70
CA GLY A 669 -27.86 32.29 10.30
C GLY A 669 -26.82 31.18 10.20
N THR A 670 -26.77 30.47 9.07
CA THR A 670 -25.79 29.40 8.80
C THR A 670 -24.68 29.82 7.84
N GLY A 671 -24.62 31.13 7.51
CA GLY A 671 -23.52 31.73 6.78
C GLY A 671 -22.49 32.31 7.74
N ILE A 672 -21.23 31.89 7.60
CA ILE A 672 -20.09 32.42 8.37
C ILE A 672 -19.15 33.14 7.40
N SER A 673 -18.59 34.28 7.78
CA SER A 673 -17.76 35.08 6.90
C SER A 673 -16.54 35.63 7.63
N PHE A 674 -15.37 35.44 7.03
CA PHE A 674 -14.08 35.93 7.49
C PHE A 674 -13.43 36.74 6.38
N THR A 675 -13.92 37.97 6.19
CA THR A 675 -13.41 38.86 5.13
C THR A 675 -12.40 39.90 5.62
N VAL A 676 -11.45 40.27 4.76
CA VAL A 676 -10.42 41.29 4.97
C VAL A 676 -10.25 42.16 3.72
N LEU A 677 -9.83 43.41 3.90
CA LEU A 677 -9.49 44.33 2.80
C LEU A 677 -8.07 44.90 3.01
N PRO A 678 -7.15 44.76 2.04
CA PRO A 678 -7.28 44.03 0.77
C PRO A 678 -7.51 42.52 0.98
N ALA A 679 -8.17 41.88 0.01
CA ALA A 679 -8.43 40.44 0.04
C ALA A 679 -7.12 39.65 0.17
N ASN A 680 -7.10 38.66 1.07
CA ASN A 680 -5.93 37.86 1.37
C ASN A 680 -6.34 36.43 1.72
N GLN A 681 -5.40 35.49 1.67
CA GLN A 681 -5.64 34.11 2.14
C GLN A 681 -6.07 34.15 3.61
N THR A 682 -7.12 33.39 3.92
CA THR A 682 -7.70 33.39 5.26
C THR A 682 -7.86 31.96 5.77
N ASN A 683 -7.28 31.70 6.94
CA ASN A 683 -7.48 30.45 7.68
C ASN A 683 -8.33 30.75 8.92
N ALA A 684 -9.43 30.04 9.09
CA ALA A 684 -10.33 30.22 10.22
C ALA A 684 -10.73 28.87 10.83
N ILE A 685 -10.63 28.75 12.15
CA ILE A 685 -11.01 27.53 12.89
C ILE A 685 -11.75 27.87 14.17
N TYR A 686 -12.80 27.11 14.47
CA TYR A 686 -13.53 27.19 15.73
C TYR A 686 -12.62 26.75 16.90
N ASN A 687 -12.58 27.55 17.95
CA ASN A 687 -11.76 27.35 19.15
C ASN A 687 -12.57 27.41 20.45
N GLY A 688 -13.91 27.41 20.37
CA GLY A 688 -14.77 27.32 21.54
C GLY A 688 -14.93 25.89 22.08
N SER A 689 -15.78 25.72 23.10
CA SER A 689 -16.07 24.41 23.69
C SER A 689 -16.79 23.47 22.71
N LEU A 690 -16.22 22.28 22.51
CA LEU A 690 -16.76 21.16 21.70
C LEU A 690 -17.81 20.31 22.44
N ASP A 691 -18.38 20.80 23.55
CA ASP A 691 -19.51 20.15 24.21
C ASP A 691 -20.76 20.16 23.33
N ARG A 692 -21.24 18.97 22.98
CA ARG A 692 -22.37 18.72 22.06
C ARG A 692 -23.58 18.10 22.77
N SER A 693 -23.61 18.11 24.10
CA SER A 693 -24.75 17.62 24.89
C SER A 693 -26.03 18.42 24.63
N ASP A 694 -25.88 19.71 24.33
CA ASP A 694 -26.94 20.59 23.81
C ASP A 694 -26.49 21.17 22.46
N LEU A 695 -27.04 20.63 21.38
CA LEU A 695 -26.69 21.04 20.02
C LEU A 695 -27.15 22.44 19.67
N ALA A 696 -28.22 22.96 20.30
CA ALA A 696 -28.67 24.33 20.06
C ALA A 696 -27.69 25.32 20.69
N ALA A 697 -27.28 25.06 21.93
CA ALA A 697 -26.25 25.87 22.60
C ALA A 697 -24.89 25.76 21.88
N PHE A 698 -24.52 24.57 21.41
CA PHE A 698 -23.31 24.38 20.61
C PHE A 698 -23.37 25.16 19.30
N ALA A 699 -24.45 25.05 18.54
CA ALA A 699 -24.65 25.80 17.30
C ALA A 699 -24.57 27.32 17.53
N ALA A 700 -25.16 27.82 18.61
CA ALA A 700 -25.07 29.23 18.98
C ALA A 700 -23.60 29.67 19.22
N ARG A 701 -22.80 28.83 19.89
CA ARG A 701 -21.36 29.12 20.09
C ARG A 701 -20.57 29.08 18.80
N VAL A 702 -20.85 28.14 17.89
CA VAL A 702 -20.19 28.06 16.58
C VAL A 702 -20.50 29.30 15.74
N LYS A 703 -21.73 29.83 15.81
CA LYS A 703 -22.12 31.06 15.10
C LYS A 703 -21.52 32.33 15.68
N ASP A 704 -21.02 32.31 16.92
CA ASP A 704 -20.41 33.47 17.57
C ASP A 704 -18.96 33.68 17.09
N PRO A 705 -18.65 34.79 16.39
CA PRO A 705 -17.31 35.07 15.88
C PRO A 705 -16.22 35.23 16.94
N ALA A 706 -16.58 35.39 18.22
CA ALA A 706 -15.63 35.45 19.33
C ALA A 706 -14.99 34.08 19.62
N ASN A 707 -15.63 32.99 19.20
CA ASN A 707 -15.13 31.62 19.41
C ASN A 707 -14.23 31.12 18.26
N TRP A 708 -13.71 32.00 17.41
CA TRP A 708 -12.92 31.63 16.24
C TRP A 708 -11.53 32.26 16.24
N ILE A 709 -10.53 31.45 15.89
CA ILE A 709 -9.18 31.93 15.57
C ILE A 709 -9.12 32.17 14.05
N LYS A 710 -8.55 33.31 13.65
CA LYS A 710 -8.49 33.77 12.26
C LYS A 710 -7.07 34.22 11.94
N ARG A 711 -6.59 33.87 10.74
CA ARG A 711 -5.33 34.37 10.17
C ARG A 711 -5.65 34.93 8.79
N TYR A 712 -5.33 36.20 8.55
CA TYR A 712 -5.64 36.93 7.31
C TYR A 712 -4.39 37.16 6.44
N ALA A 713 -3.41 36.27 6.55
CA ALA A 713 -2.15 36.35 5.84
C ALA A 713 -1.76 34.94 5.33
N PRO A 714 -0.98 34.86 4.22
CA PRO A 714 -0.46 33.59 3.71
C PRO A 714 0.49 32.98 4.75
N GLU A 715 -0.01 31.97 5.46
CA GLU A 715 0.68 31.25 6.52
C GLU A 715 0.24 29.79 6.45
N VAL A 716 1.10 28.86 6.87
CA VAL A 716 0.76 27.42 6.93
C VAL A 716 -0.60 27.21 7.61
N GLY A 717 -1.46 26.43 6.96
CA GLY A 717 -2.79 26.08 7.45
C GLY A 717 -2.76 25.38 8.80
N TYR A 718 -3.95 25.17 9.39
CA TYR A 718 -4.02 24.32 10.58
C TYR A 718 -3.74 22.86 10.17
N PRO A 719 -2.84 22.16 10.88
CA PRO A 719 -2.44 20.81 10.49
C PRO A 719 -3.60 19.83 10.64
N LEU A 720 -3.66 18.85 9.75
CA LEU A 720 -4.53 17.69 9.91
C LEU A 720 -3.88 16.70 10.89
N THR A 721 -4.70 16.09 11.73
CA THR A 721 -4.34 14.91 12.53
C THR A 721 -5.36 13.83 12.20
N ASN A 722 -4.91 12.67 11.70
CA ASN A 722 -5.78 11.61 11.19
C ASN A 722 -6.83 12.15 10.21
N ASP A 723 -6.34 12.89 9.20
CA ASP A 723 -7.14 13.54 8.14
C ASP A 723 -8.19 14.54 8.63
N SER A 724 -8.12 14.96 9.90
CA SER A 724 -9.09 15.84 10.54
C SER A 724 -8.48 17.12 11.10
N LEU A 725 -9.13 18.27 10.86
CA LEU A 725 -8.77 19.56 11.45
C LEU A 725 -9.01 19.61 12.97
N PHE A 726 -9.79 18.65 13.49
CA PHE A 726 -10.08 18.52 14.92
C PHE A 726 -9.47 17.25 15.54
N GLY A 727 -8.76 16.43 14.77
CA GLY A 727 -8.12 15.17 15.20
C GLY A 727 -9.09 14.12 15.73
N ASP A 728 -8.57 13.20 16.55
CA ASP A 728 -9.34 12.17 17.30
C ASP A 728 -10.06 12.72 18.54
N LYS A 729 -10.19 14.05 18.68
CA LYS A 729 -10.68 14.66 19.93
C LYS A 729 -12.14 14.34 20.25
N LEU A 730 -12.81 13.52 19.45
CA LEU A 730 -14.23 13.23 19.60
C LEU A 730 -14.50 11.76 19.23
N PRO A 731 -15.28 11.03 20.07
CA PRO A 731 -15.62 9.63 19.84
C PRO A 731 -16.51 9.42 18.60
#